data_AF-A0A0J1CYJ3-F1
#
_entry.id   AF-A0A0J1CYJ3-F1
#
_cell.length_a   1.000
_cell.length_b   1.000
_cell.length_c   1.000
_cell.angle_alpha   90.00
_cell.angle_beta   90.00
_cell.angle_gamma   90.00
#
_symmetry.space_group_name_H-M   'P 1'
#
loop_
_entity.id
_entity.type
_entity.pdbx_description
1 polymer ?
#
loop_
_entity_poly.entity_id
_entity_poly.type
_entity_poly.pdbx_seq_one_letter_code
_entity_poly.pdbx_strand_id
1 'polypeptide(L)'
;MPLEVMTAGSGKVISVTLTVPGGAAAKVLTMKVNNLSYDGKGSVQINGGNWINLTNANVTVLGNAKLYGGIGGGYDTISLNVPISGAINGSNVVNFRFNTTDGVSSGYRVLSFNLLNASGQNLVSGNNFTQDDPTKWTAPLPKTSDINAGQVLWQSAALVDSPINAGQKLKAHCMDCHTANGSDLYKFNYSNNSIVVRSEYHGLTENQGLQIASYIRSLSNQYPMPGAKCRPWNPPYQPGPGLDSAPVSDWTCGAGIDAVSENDLDTLAAVFPSGINKAAISTKGKINIREIPIGFQLPDWNHWVPHIHPKDAWGDYFTNGNLNKLYAGEGTGNGTYNMKTQLATGGTSYAQGKTGDIFNDLYYWGVELGERFAPPNEGVVGSYTIPQQKNLYGTAQWQLMKSWELAQDNALEVNCPIAWVNKAQAPKAEQRGWCGYWRFIFNVSPHVQGFPPNNSMFGSPVAHYVKANQWYYLQILLNPGSGAHNVHLPTDWQYAYGLLDNLYQSSGRPEPIRNFLYVLKGAQEMDNGVGVTNVSRGWTIRDSSPLDVWNGGQNGVWKGTSLATEQAVVSAFLSNWMDTTTSFNINSWQREGQANAVSGETTCFWSMRSLCAINYVHATLSGGTVENFPTWTWNQIPQMQAEGIDKVQVNRLATWLNTAYPSGNYLSLLQN
;
A
#
# COMPACT_ATOMS: atom_id res chain seq x y z
N MET A 1 15.17 -21.89 5.34
CA MET A 1 14.18 -20.82 5.59
C MET A 1 13.78 -20.22 4.25
N PRO A 2 12.50 -19.85 4.06
CA PRO A 2 11.41 -20.10 5.00
C PRO A 2 11.12 -21.61 5.17
N LEU A 3 10.36 -21.97 6.20
CA LEU A 3 9.66 -23.25 6.26
C LEU A 3 8.27 -23.04 5.67
N GLU A 4 7.95 -23.79 4.63
CA GLU A 4 6.64 -23.75 3.98
C GLU A 4 5.70 -24.81 4.60
N VAL A 5 4.84 -24.36 5.52
CA VAL A 5 3.90 -25.22 6.23
C VAL A 5 2.56 -25.16 5.50
N MET A 6 2.45 -25.97 4.43
CA MET A 6 1.35 -25.88 3.47
C MET A 6 0.93 -27.22 2.89
N THR A 7 -0.36 -27.33 2.57
CA THR A 7 -0.99 -28.44 1.85
C THR A 7 -2.29 -27.94 1.23
N ALA A 8 -2.80 -28.62 0.20
CA ALA A 8 -4.14 -28.36 -0.30
C ALA A 8 -5.20 -28.65 0.78
N GLY A 9 -4.99 -29.68 1.59
CA GLY A 9 -5.92 -30.09 2.64
C GLY A 9 -5.64 -29.45 4.00
N SER A 10 -5.55 -30.29 5.01
CA SER A 10 -5.36 -29.89 6.41
C SER A 10 -4.29 -30.76 7.07
N GLY A 11 -3.77 -30.30 8.21
CA GLY A 11 -2.90 -31.10 9.06
C GLY A 11 -1.45 -31.29 8.63
N LYS A 12 -0.93 -30.56 7.63
CA LYS A 12 0.49 -30.66 7.23
C LYS A 12 1.40 -30.34 8.41
N VAL A 13 2.36 -31.21 8.68
CA VAL A 13 3.44 -30.99 9.67
C VAL A 13 4.79 -30.88 8.96
N ILE A 14 5.59 -29.90 9.36
CA ILE A 14 7.00 -29.75 9.03
C ILE A 14 7.80 -29.85 10.33
N SER A 15 8.76 -30.76 10.37
CA SER A 15 9.62 -31.02 11.54
C SER A 15 11.02 -30.49 11.29
N VAL A 16 11.58 -29.75 12.24
CA VAL A 16 12.96 -29.28 12.22
C VAL A 16 13.69 -29.80 13.44
N THR A 17 14.85 -30.42 13.25
CA THR A 17 15.73 -30.83 14.33
C THR A 17 16.80 -29.76 14.56
N LEU A 18 16.94 -29.30 15.79
CA LEU A 18 17.91 -28.29 16.19
C LEU A 18 18.76 -28.80 17.37
N THR A 19 20.06 -28.58 17.30
CA THR A 19 20.92 -28.70 18.48
C THR A 19 20.88 -27.38 19.25
N VAL A 20 20.42 -27.45 20.51
CA VAL A 20 20.18 -26.29 21.37
C VAL A 20 21.05 -26.42 22.62
N PRO A 21 22.22 -25.76 22.65
CA PRO A 21 23.01 -25.61 23.87
C PRO A 21 22.17 -24.96 24.97
N GLY A 22 22.10 -25.58 26.14
CA GLY A 22 21.27 -25.07 27.24
C GLY A 22 19.76 -25.10 26.95
N GLY A 23 19.29 -25.94 26.03
CA GLY A 23 17.87 -26.01 25.65
C GLY A 23 16.89 -26.27 26.79
N ALA A 24 17.32 -26.86 27.92
CA ALA A 24 16.50 -26.97 29.13
C ALA A 24 16.09 -25.59 29.72
N ALA A 25 16.82 -24.53 29.38
CA ALA A 25 16.50 -23.16 29.76
C ALA A 25 15.50 -22.47 28.80
N ALA A 26 15.14 -23.08 27.68
CA ALA A 26 14.23 -22.49 26.71
C ALA A 26 12.82 -22.33 27.30
N LYS A 27 12.24 -21.14 27.14
CA LYS A 27 10.89 -20.77 27.61
C LYS A 27 10.00 -20.22 26.51
N VAL A 28 10.59 -19.72 25.42
CA VAL A 28 9.85 -19.08 24.35
C VAL A 28 10.38 -19.56 23.00
N LEU A 29 9.48 -19.84 22.06
CA LEU A 29 9.76 -19.94 20.64
C LEU A 29 9.43 -18.59 20.02
N THR A 30 10.43 -17.87 19.51
CA THR A 30 10.22 -16.62 18.77
C THR A 30 10.22 -16.87 17.28
N MET A 31 9.34 -16.21 16.52
CA MET A 31 9.17 -16.45 15.08
C MET A 31 8.78 -15.18 14.32
N LYS A 32 9.23 -15.07 13.07
CA LYS A 32 8.64 -14.18 12.04
C LYS A 32 7.88 -15.07 11.07
N VAL A 33 6.59 -14.79 10.87
CA VAL A 33 5.67 -15.67 10.14
C VAL A 33 4.86 -14.85 9.14
N ASN A 34 4.71 -15.37 7.92
CA ASN A 34 3.86 -14.80 6.87
C ASN A 34 2.59 -15.65 6.69
N ASN A 35 1.46 -14.97 6.45
CA ASN A 35 0.16 -15.55 6.16
C ASN A 35 -0.47 -16.34 7.35
N LEU A 36 -0.35 -15.83 8.58
CA LEU A 36 -1.20 -16.25 9.72
C LEU A 36 -2.49 -15.42 9.73
N SER A 37 -3.38 -15.70 8.78
CA SER A 37 -4.57 -14.89 8.48
C SER A 37 -5.76 -15.10 9.43
N TYR A 38 -5.71 -16.06 10.34
CA TYR A 38 -6.76 -16.30 11.35
C TYR A 38 -6.21 -17.10 12.53
N ASP A 39 -6.88 -16.97 13.68
CA ASP A 39 -6.56 -17.71 14.89
C ASP A 39 -6.66 -19.22 14.66
N GLY A 40 -5.62 -19.94 15.09
CA GLY A 40 -5.60 -21.40 15.00
C GLY A 40 -5.29 -21.92 13.60
N LYS A 41 -4.88 -21.06 12.66
CA LYS A 41 -4.36 -21.50 11.35
C LYS A 41 -3.17 -22.45 11.47
N GLY A 42 -2.27 -22.15 12.41
CA GLY A 42 -1.09 -22.96 12.69
C GLY A 42 -1.03 -23.45 14.13
N SER A 43 -0.22 -24.46 14.37
CA SER A 43 0.18 -24.89 15.71
C SER A 43 1.65 -25.31 15.74
N VAL A 44 2.26 -25.27 16.93
CA VAL A 44 3.66 -25.67 17.16
C VAL A 44 3.77 -26.70 18.28
N GLN A 45 4.81 -27.53 18.25
CA GLN A 45 5.09 -28.54 19.26
C GLN A 45 6.59 -28.74 19.43
N ILE A 46 7.05 -28.94 20.67
CA ILE A 46 8.45 -29.24 21.02
C ILE A 46 8.54 -30.68 21.55
N ASN A 47 9.48 -31.48 21.00
CA ASN A 47 9.83 -32.83 21.48
C ASN A 47 8.64 -33.77 21.75
N GLY A 48 7.59 -33.71 20.94
CA GLY A 48 6.40 -34.54 21.11
C GLY A 48 5.48 -34.13 22.27
N GLY A 49 5.67 -32.95 22.86
CA GLY A 49 4.79 -32.38 23.89
C GLY A 49 3.41 -31.97 23.36
N ASN A 50 2.73 -31.06 24.05
CA ASN A 50 1.41 -30.60 23.59
C ASN A 50 1.53 -29.67 22.38
N TRP A 51 0.56 -29.77 21.45
CA TRP A 51 0.38 -28.78 20.40
C TRP A 51 -0.12 -27.46 20.99
N ILE A 52 0.51 -26.36 20.58
CA ILE A 52 0.13 -25.01 20.96
C ILE A 52 -0.44 -24.34 19.71
N ASN A 53 -1.75 -24.08 19.71
CA ASN A 53 -2.39 -23.35 18.64
C ASN A 53 -1.90 -21.90 18.62
N LEU A 54 -1.51 -21.42 17.44
CA LEU A 54 -1.12 -20.04 17.20
C LEU A 54 -2.40 -19.20 17.12
N THR A 55 -2.77 -18.59 18.23
CA THR A 55 -3.91 -17.67 18.37
C THR A 55 -3.45 -16.42 19.11
N ASN A 56 -4.16 -15.30 18.94
CA ASN A 56 -3.89 -14.09 19.71
C ASN A 56 -3.97 -14.30 21.24
N ALA A 57 -4.67 -15.34 21.70
CA ALA A 57 -4.75 -15.70 23.12
C ALA A 57 -3.54 -16.52 23.63
N ASN A 58 -2.87 -17.27 22.76
CA ASN A 58 -1.80 -18.20 23.15
C ASN A 58 -0.39 -17.67 22.83
N VAL A 59 -0.29 -16.58 22.08
CA VAL A 59 0.99 -15.99 21.66
C VAL A 59 1.06 -14.53 22.04
N THR A 60 2.27 -13.99 22.11
CA THR A 60 2.50 -12.55 22.17
C THR A 60 2.93 -12.06 20.79
N VAL A 61 2.05 -11.38 20.06
CA VAL A 61 2.43 -10.66 18.83
C VAL A 61 3.29 -9.46 19.20
N LEU A 62 4.38 -9.25 18.44
CA LEU A 62 5.37 -8.20 18.67
C LEU A 62 5.20 -7.05 17.69
N GLY A 63 5.79 -5.91 18.02
CA GLY A 63 5.89 -4.75 17.14
C GLY A 63 4.53 -4.15 16.76
N ASN A 64 4.50 -3.47 15.62
CA ASN A 64 3.30 -2.78 15.12
C ASN A 64 2.14 -3.73 14.81
N ALA A 65 2.44 -4.98 14.44
CA ALA A 65 1.41 -5.98 14.16
C ALA A 65 0.43 -6.18 15.32
N LYS A 66 0.88 -6.03 16.57
CA LYS A 66 0.02 -6.11 17.77
C LYS A 66 -1.05 -5.01 17.76
N LEU A 67 -0.67 -3.79 17.43
CA LEU A 67 -1.55 -2.62 17.38
C LEU A 67 -2.49 -2.66 16.17
N TYR A 68 -2.13 -3.46 15.16
CA TYR A 68 -2.89 -3.64 13.93
C TYR A 68 -3.69 -4.94 13.87
N GLY A 69 -4.06 -5.49 15.03
CA GLY A 69 -5.01 -6.60 15.15
C GLY A 69 -4.38 -7.99 15.31
N GLY A 70 -3.04 -8.10 15.30
CA GLY A 70 -2.35 -9.37 15.55
C GLY A 70 -2.55 -10.41 14.45
N ILE A 71 -2.74 -11.67 14.84
CA ILE A 71 -3.07 -12.77 13.91
C ILE A 71 -4.43 -12.46 13.25
N GLY A 72 -4.48 -12.51 11.91
CA GLY A 72 -5.65 -12.08 11.13
C GLY A 72 -5.90 -10.56 11.10
N GLY A 73 -4.96 -9.76 11.62
CA GLY A 73 -5.00 -8.30 11.57
C GLY A 73 -4.58 -7.73 10.20
N GLY A 74 -4.19 -6.46 10.19
CA GLY A 74 -3.84 -5.74 8.98
C GLY A 74 -2.48 -6.10 8.36
N TYR A 75 -1.57 -6.69 9.14
CA TYR A 75 -0.23 -7.07 8.69
C TYR A 75 -0.15 -8.55 8.29
N ASP A 76 0.44 -8.79 7.12
CA ASP A 76 0.49 -10.11 6.51
C ASP A 76 1.72 -10.91 6.96
N THR A 77 2.75 -10.21 7.47
CA THR A 77 3.96 -10.78 8.07
C THR A 77 4.14 -10.23 9.47
N ILE A 78 4.12 -11.10 10.48
CA ILE A 78 4.15 -10.71 11.89
C ILE A 78 5.28 -11.42 12.63
N SER A 79 5.80 -10.76 13.66
CA SER A 79 6.71 -11.38 14.63
C SER A 79 5.93 -11.76 15.88
N LEU A 80 6.17 -12.95 16.44
CA LEU A 80 5.45 -13.43 17.62
C LEU A 80 6.31 -14.33 18.52
N ASN A 81 5.94 -14.37 19.80
CA ASN A 81 6.52 -15.23 20.81
C ASN A 81 5.48 -16.25 21.29
N VAL A 82 5.85 -17.53 21.28
CA VAL A 82 5.04 -18.63 21.80
C VAL A 82 5.67 -19.14 23.08
N PRO A 83 4.97 -19.10 24.23
CA PRO A 83 5.43 -19.79 25.44
C PRO A 83 5.57 -21.29 25.17
N ILE A 84 6.71 -21.89 25.52
CA ILE A 84 6.98 -23.31 25.30
C ILE A 84 7.52 -23.99 26.56
N SER A 85 7.43 -25.31 26.59
CA SER A 85 8.08 -26.19 27.56
C SER A 85 8.56 -27.48 26.89
N GLY A 86 9.33 -28.29 27.60
CA GLY A 86 9.78 -29.60 27.11
C GLY A 86 11.01 -29.59 26.20
N ALA A 87 11.65 -28.44 25.99
CA ALA A 87 12.96 -28.38 25.35
C ALA A 87 14.04 -28.97 26.27
N ILE A 88 15.04 -29.63 25.68
CA ILE A 88 16.11 -30.34 26.37
C ILE A 88 17.49 -29.83 25.93
N ASN A 89 18.53 -30.09 26.71
CA ASN A 89 19.90 -29.81 26.28
C ASN A 89 20.27 -30.75 25.12
N GLY A 90 20.77 -30.20 24.01
CA GLY A 90 21.16 -30.98 22.84
C GLY A 90 20.07 -31.00 21.77
N SER A 91 19.77 -32.18 21.21
CA SER A 91 18.86 -32.30 20.06
C SER A 91 17.39 -32.09 20.45
N ASN A 92 16.71 -31.18 19.78
CA ASN A 92 15.30 -30.89 19.94
C ASN A 92 14.60 -30.97 18.59
N VAL A 93 13.36 -31.47 18.57
CA VAL A 93 12.48 -31.43 17.41
C VAL A 93 11.42 -30.37 17.62
N VAL A 94 11.35 -29.41 16.69
CA VAL A 94 10.29 -28.41 16.61
C VAL A 94 9.39 -28.76 15.44
N ASN A 95 8.11 -29.02 15.73
CA ASN A 95 7.10 -29.30 14.72
C ASN A 95 6.24 -28.06 14.49
N PHE A 96 6.01 -27.72 13.22
CA PHE A 96 5.10 -26.69 12.77
C PHE A 96 3.98 -27.33 11.99
N ARG A 97 2.74 -27.01 12.32
CA ARG A 97 1.56 -27.59 11.67
C ARG A 97 0.70 -26.51 11.06
N PHE A 98 0.20 -26.75 9.86
CA PHE A 98 -0.97 -26.07 9.29
C PHE A 98 -2.20 -26.89 9.66
N ASN A 99 -3.08 -26.28 10.47
CA ASN A 99 -4.18 -27.00 11.10
C ASN A 99 -5.27 -27.33 10.08
N THR A 100 -5.86 -26.31 9.45
CA THR A 100 -6.90 -26.45 8.42
C THR A 100 -6.96 -25.20 7.56
N THR A 101 -7.43 -25.33 6.32
CA THR A 101 -7.77 -24.20 5.44
C THR A 101 -9.09 -23.53 5.85
N ASP A 102 -9.18 -22.22 5.58
CA ASP A 102 -10.38 -21.38 5.67
C ASP A 102 -11.17 -21.29 4.35
N GLY A 103 -10.75 -22.04 3.33
CA GLY A 103 -11.29 -21.90 1.98
C GLY A 103 -10.66 -20.77 1.17
N VAL A 104 -9.63 -20.10 1.71
CA VAL A 104 -8.87 -19.05 0.99
C VAL A 104 -7.39 -19.41 0.86
N SER A 105 -6.82 -19.95 1.92
CA SER A 105 -5.37 -20.12 2.06
C SER A 105 -4.96 -21.58 2.25
N SER A 106 -3.81 -21.96 1.69
CA SER A 106 -3.26 -23.33 1.71
C SER A 106 -2.12 -23.54 2.70
N GLY A 107 -1.86 -22.58 3.60
CA GLY A 107 -0.79 -22.68 4.59
C GLY A 107 -0.23 -21.34 5.06
N TYR A 108 0.91 -21.40 5.73
CA TYR A 108 1.69 -20.24 6.17
C TYR A 108 3.20 -20.51 6.04
N ARG A 109 4.02 -19.47 6.20
CA ARG A 109 5.48 -19.57 6.12
C ARG A 109 6.14 -19.10 7.39
N VAL A 110 7.01 -19.92 7.99
CA VAL A 110 7.93 -19.45 9.03
C VAL A 110 9.16 -18.88 8.34
N LEU A 111 9.40 -17.57 8.45
CA LEU A 111 10.50 -16.86 7.79
C LEU A 111 11.79 -16.90 8.61
N SER A 112 11.66 -16.85 9.94
CA SER A 112 12.75 -17.03 10.90
C SER A 112 12.18 -17.58 12.21
N PHE A 113 12.98 -18.30 12.99
CA PHE A 113 12.62 -18.67 14.37
C PHE A 113 13.85 -18.93 15.25
N ASN A 114 13.68 -18.88 16.57
CA ASN A 114 14.69 -19.28 17.56
C ASN A 114 14.03 -19.72 18.87
N LEU A 115 14.79 -20.38 19.75
CA LEU A 115 14.38 -20.65 21.12
C LEU A 115 15.06 -19.64 22.05
N LEU A 116 14.28 -18.98 22.90
CA LEU A 116 14.76 -18.00 23.87
C LEU A 116 14.74 -18.56 25.28
N ASN A 117 15.75 -18.20 26.08
CA ASN A 117 15.71 -18.40 27.53
C ASN A 117 14.82 -17.37 28.22
N ALA A 118 14.70 -17.45 29.55
CA ALA A 118 13.88 -16.52 30.35
C ALA A 118 14.34 -15.05 30.26
N SER A 119 15.61 -14.80 29.92
CA SER A 119 16.14 -13.44 29.69
C SER A 119 15.95 -12.93 28.25
N GLY A 120 15.29 -13.71 27.38
CA GLY A 120 15.05 -13.33 25.98
C GLY A 120 16.25 -13.54 25.04
N GLN A 121 17.28 -14.26 25.48
CA GLN A 121 18.47 -14.52 24.66
C GLN A 121 18.26 -15.73 23.74
N ASN A 122 18.68 -15.62 22.48
CA ASN A 122 18.71 -16.72 21.52
C ASN A 122 19.60 -17.86 22.01
N LEU A 123 19.08 -19.08 22.00
CA LEU A 123 19.79 -20.30 22.39
C LEU A 123 20.41 -21.02 21.19
N VAL A 124 20.04 -20.64 19.96
CA VAL A 124 20.57 -21.20 18.72
C VAL A 124 21.26 -20.11 17.92
N SER A 125 22.47 -20.40 17.43
CA SER A 125 23.20 -19.49 16.54
C SER A 125 22.44 -19.27 15.24
N GLY A 126 22.44 -18.04 14.72
CA GLY A 126 21.86 -17.70 13.42
C GLY A 126 22.43 -18.52 12.25
N ASN A 127 23.69 -18.96 12.36
CA ASN A 127 24.36 -19.77 11.35
C ASN A 127 23.76 -21.18 11.18
N ASN A 128 22.93 -21.63 12.14
CA ASN A 128 22.21 -22.90 12.02
C ASN A 128 21.00 -22.80 11.07
N PHE A 129 20.65 -21.60 10.60
CA PHE A 129 19.53 -21.37 9.68
C PHE A 129 20.07 -20.97 8.31
N THR A 130 19.83 -21.82 7.31
CA THR A 130 20.16 -21.52 5.90
C THR A 130 18.94 -20.93 5.19
N GLN A 131 19.14 -19.81 4.48
CA GLN A 131 18.12 -19.25 3.59
C GLN A 131 18.11 -20.02 2.27
N ASP A 132 16.92 -20.39 1.83
CA ASP A 132 16.74 -21.01 0.51
C ASP A 132 17.05 -19.97 -0.58
N ASP A 133 17.67 -20.46 -1.64
CA ASP A 133 18.24 -19.66 -2.72
C ASP A 133 17.54 -19.99 -4.05
N PRO A 134 16.54 -19.18 -4.46
CA PRO A 134 15.77 -19.40 -5.68
C PRO A 134 16.56 -19.34 -6.96
N THR A 135 17.75 -18.74 -6.93
CA THR A 135 18.64 -18.76 -8.10
C THR A 135 19.10 -20.17 -8.46
N LYS A 136 18.96 -21.13 -7.52
CA LYS A 136 19.28 -22.55 -7.70
C LYS A 136 18.07 -23.40 -8.05
N TRP A 137 16.85 -22.84 -8.07
CA TRP A 137 15.67 -23.63 -8.37
C TRP A 137 15.58 -23.95 -9.87
N THR A 138 15.39 -25.23 -10.18
CA THR A 138 15.20 -25.73 -11.55
C THR A 138 13.77 -26.21 -11.77
N ALA A 139 13.40 -26.42 -13.04
CA ALA A 139 12.17 -27.11 -13.39
C ALA A 139 12.15 -28.51 -12.76
N PRO A 140 11.11 -28.89 -11.98
CA PRO A 140 11.02 -30.22 -11.41
C PRO A 140 10.79 -31.31 -12.46
N LEU A 141 10.15 -30.99 -13.59
CA LEU A 141 9.99 -31.85 -14.76
C LEU A 141 10.59 -31.16 -15.99
N PRO A 142 11.86 -31.46 -16.37
CA PRO A 142 12.60 -30.67 -17.34
C PRO A 142 12.26 -30.98 -18.81
N LYS A 143 11.40 -31.96 -19.10
CA LYS A 143 11.05 -32.32 -20.48
C LYS A 143 10.21 -31.21 -21.11
N THR A 144 10.48 -30.90 -22.38
CA THR A 144 9.69 -29.93 -23.16
C THR A 144 8.21 -30.27 -23.18
N SER A 145 7.84 -31.55 -23.22
CA SER A 145 6.44 -31.99 -23.15
C SER A 145 5.75 -31.61 -21.84
N ASP A 146 6.47 -31.68 -20.70
CA ASP A 146 5.92 -31.33 -19.38
C ASP A 146 5.80 -29.82 -19.22
N ILE A 147 6.78 -29.06 -19.72
CA ILE A 147 6.74 -27.59 -19.75
C ILE A 147 5.56 -27.10 -20.60
N ASN A 148 5.37 -27.67 -21.80
CA ASN A 148 4.25 -27.32 -22.67
C ASN A 148 2.90 -27.71 -22.04
N ALA A 149 2.81 -28.87 -21.38
CA ALA A 149 1.61 -29.26 -20.64
C ALA A 149 1.32 -28.28 -19.49
N GLY A 150 2.36 -27.84 -18.77
CA GLY A 150 2.25 -26.83 -17.72
C GLY A 150 1.71 -25.50 -18.22
N GLN A 151 2.15 -25.05 -19.41
CA GLN A 151 1.63 -23.85 -20.04
C GLN A 151 0.15 -23.97 -20.38
N VAL A 152 -0.28 -25.10 -20.97
CA VAL A 152 -1.69 -25.34 -21.29
C VAL A 152 -2.54 -25.35 -20.01
N LEU A 153 -2.07 -26.03 -18.96
CA LEU A 153 -2.76 -26.05 -17.66
C LEU A 153 -2.90 -24.64 -17.07
N TRP A 154 -1.83 -23.84 -17.12
CA TRP A 154 -1.87 -22.45 -16.66
C TRP A 154 -2.96 -21.62 -17.35
N GLN A 155 -3.16 -21.85 -18.65
CA GLN A 155 -4.05 -21.05 -19.48
C GLN A 155 -5.50 -21.53 -19.46
N SER A 156 -5.74 -22.84 -19.33
CA SER A 156 -7.08 -23.40 -19.59
C SER A 156 -7.53 -24.50 -18.64
N ALA A 157 -6.80 -24.79 -17.56
CA ALA A 157 -7.22 -25.83 -16.62
C ALA A 157 -8.58 -25.51 -16.00
N ALA A 158 -9.45 -26.51 -15.90
CA ALA A 158 -10.67 -26.40 -15.12
C ALA A 158 -10.33 -26.47 -13.63
N LEU A 159 -10.71 -25.43 -12.88
CA LEU A 159 -10.36 -25.28 -11.46
C LEU A 159 -11.59 -25.40 -10.56
N VAL A 160 -11.35 -25.75 -9.29
CA VAL A 160 -12.34 -25.60 -8.21
C VAL A 160 -11.97 -24.42 -7.31
N ASP A 161 -12.95 -23.86 -6.61
CA ASP A 161 -12.74 -22.76 -5.67
C ASP A 161 -11.75 -23.12 -4.56
N SER A 162 -12.02 -24.22 -3.86
CA SER A 162 -11.16 -24.74 -2.80
C SER A 162 -11.46 -26.22 -2.51
N PRO A 163 -10.60 -26.91 -1.74
CA PRO A 163 -10.85 -28.30 -1.36
C PRO A 163 -12.08 -28.46 -0.46
N ILE A 164 -12.45 -27.43 0.31
CA ILE A 164 -13.68 -27.43 1.12
C ILE A 164 -14.93 -27.07 0.31
N ASN A 165 -14.76 -26.45 -0.87
CA ASN A 165 -15.82 -26.11 -1.82
C ASN A 165 -15.62 -26.82 -3.18
N ALA A 166 -15.18 -28.08 -3.20
CA ALA A 166 -14.75 -28.76 -4.43
C ALA A 166 -15.85 -28.90 -5.51
N GLY A 167 -17.13 -28.76 -5.12
CA GLY A 167 -18.27 -28.70 -6.05
C GLY A 167 -18.39 -27.38 -6.81
N GLN A 168 -17.79 -26.30 -6.31
CA GLN A 168 -17.82 -24.98 -6.93
C GLN A 168 -16.71 -24.88 -7.99
N LYS A 169 -17.10 -24.98 -9.26
CA LYS A 169 -16.21 -24.80 -10.41
C LYS A 169 -15.96 -23.32 -10.66
N LEU A 170 -14.71 -22.97 -10.92
CA LEU A 170 -14.33 -21.62 -11.35
C LEU A 170 -14.47 -21.49 -12.86
N LYS A 171 -14.95 -20.32 -13.30
CA LYS A 171 -14.88 -19.85 -14.68
C LYS A 171 -13.49 -19.31 -15.01
N ALA A 172 -12.77 -18.80 -14.02
CA ALA A 172 -11.41 -18.33 -14.19
C ALA A 172 -10.39 -19.47 -14.25
N HIS A 173 -9.30 -19.24 -14.97
CA HIS A 173 -8.09 -20.08 -15.00
C HIS A 173 -6.95 -19.41 -14.23
N CYS A 174 -5.78 -20.07 -14.10
CA CYS A 174 -4.64 -19.47 -13.38
C CYS A 174 -4.23 -18.12 -13.99
N MET A 175 -4.14 -18.04 -15.32
CA MET A 175 -3.77 -16.83 -16.06
C MET A 175 -4.74 -15.65 -15.94
N ASP A 176 -5.95 -15.90 -15.43
CA ASP A 176 -6.97 -14.87 -15.24
C ASP A 176 -6.68 -14.06 -13.97
N CYS A 177 -6.42 -14.75 -12.86
CA CYS A 177 -6.06 -14.13 -11.58
C CYS A 177 -4.62 -13.63 -11.54
N HIS A 178 -3.71 -14.37 -12.17
CA HIS A 178 -2.28 -14.04 -12.26
C HIS A 178 -1.95 -13.37 -13.60
N THR A 179 -0.68 -13.10 -13.86
CA THR A 179 -0.27 -12.62 -15.20
C THR A 179 -0.57 -13.65 -16.28
N ALA A 180 -0.81 -13.18 -17.51
CA ALA A 180 -1.18 -14.05 -18.63
C ALA A 180 -0.19 -15.23 -18.84
N ASN A 181 1.09 -15.03 -18.56
CA ASN A 181 2.14 -16.04 -18.70
C ASN A 181 2.67 -16.61 -17.38
N GLY A 182 2.23 -16.11 -16.22
CA GLY A 182 2.75 -16.51 -14.91
C GLY A 182 4.08 -15.87 -14.51
N SER A 183 4.49 -14.80 -15.20
CA SER A 183 5.68 -14.03 -14.88
C SER A 183 5.69 -13.47 -13.46
N ASP A 184 4.54 -13.23 -12.85
CA ASP A 184 4.47 -12.81 -11.44
C ASP A 184 4.96 -13.90 -10.47
N LEU A 185 4.58 -15.17 -10.69
CA LEU A 185 5.06 -16.29 -9.86
C LEU A 185 6.59 -16.46 -10.01
N TYR A 186 7.10 -16.27 -11.23
CA TYR A 186 8.53 -16.25 -11.49
C TYR A 186 9.19 -15.06 -10.78
N LYS A 187 8.66 -13.85 -10.99
CA LYS A 187 9.19 -12.59 -10.48
C LYS A 187 9.32 -12.60 -8.96
N PHE A 188 8.27 -13.01 -8.24
CA PHE A 188 8.28 -13.04 -6.79
C PHE A 188 8.89 -14.32 -6.20
N ASN A 189 9.56 -15.14 -7.00
CA ASN A 189 10.18 -16.39 -6.56
C ASN A 189 9.21 -17.26 -5.72
N TYR A 190 8.02 -17.55 -6.24
CA TYR A 190 7.17 -18.60 -5.65
C TYR A 190 7.87 -19.95 -5.80
N SER A 191 8.01 -20.71 -4.70
CA SER A 191 8.68 -22.01 -4.70
C SER A 191 7.93 -23.06 -5.54
N ASN A 192 8.65 -24.09 -6.01
CA ASN A 192 8.00 -25.22 -6.70
C ASN A 192 6.91 -25.85 -5.82
N ASN A 193 7.19 -26.01 -4.52
CA ASN A 193 6.24 -26.55 -3.54
C ASN A 193 4.98 -25.67 -3.40
N SER A 194 5.13 -24.34 -3.32
CA SER A 194 3.98 -23.43 -3.22
C SER A 194 3.11 -23.44 -4.47
N ILE A 195 3.71 -23.59 -5.66
CA ILE A 195 2.97 -23.70 -6.93
C ILE A 195 2.19 -25.02 -6.94
N VAL A 196 2.86 -26.15 -6.68
CA VAL A 196 2.24 -27.49 -6.66
C VAL A 196 1.08 -27.54 -5.68
N VAL A 197 1.30 -27.13 -4.43
CA VAL A 197 0.26 -27.16 -3.38
C VAL A 197 -0.93 -26.27 -3.74
N ARG A 198 -0.69 -25.11 -4.37
CA ARG A 198 -1.80 -24.23 -4.78
C ARG A 198 -2.52 -24.76 -6.03
N SER A 199 -1.84 -25.48 -6.93
CA SER A 199 -2.48 -26.21 -8.02
C SER A 199 -3.40 -27.32 -7.49
N GLU A 200 -2.94 -28.10 -6.51
CA GLU A 200 -3.74 -29.13 -5.85
C GLU A 200 -4.95 -28.56 -5.11
N TYR A 201 -4.76 -27.41 -4.46
CA TYR A 201 -5.84 -26.67 -3.82
C TYR A 201 -6.99 -26.34 -4.79
N HIS A 202 -6.67 -26.06 -6.05
CA HIS A 202 -7.64 -25.80 -7.10
C HIS A 202 -8.03 -27.04 -7.92
N GLY A 203 -7.81 -28.24 -7.36
CA GLY A 203 -8.33 -29.51 -7.88
C GLY A 203 -7.46 -30.18 -8.95
N LEU A 204 -6.24 -29.70 -9.16
CA LEU A 204 -5.27 -30.36 -10.04
C LEU A 204 -4.52 -31.47 -9.31
N THR A 205 -3.92 -32.38 -10.06
CA THR A 205 -3.02 -33.43 -9.51
C THR A 205 -1.64 -32.86 -9.21
N GLU A 206 -0.89 -33.53 -8.34
CA GLU A 206 0.52 -33.19 -8.07
C GLU A 206 1.35 -33.09 -9.35
N ASN A 207 1.20 -34.05 -10.29
CA ASN A 207 1.93 -34.02 -11.57
C ASN A 207 1.59 -32.79 -12.40
N GLN A 208 0.32 -32.38 -12.45
CA GLN A 208 -0.08 -31.14 -13.13
C GLN A 208 0.51 -29.91 -12.45
N GLY A 209 0.56 -29.90 -11.11
CA GLY A 209 1.26 -28.85 -10.36
C GLY A 209 2.76 -28.79 -10.67
N LEU A 210 3.43 -29.95 -10.80
CA LEU A 210 4.84 -30.04 -11.18
C LEU A 210 5.07 -29.56 -12.62
N GLN A 211 4.14 -29.84 -13.53
CA GLN A 211 4.18 -29.33 -14.91
C GLN A 211 4.05 -27.80 -14.93
N ILE A 212 3.10 -27.22 -14.17
CA ILE A 212 2.96 -25.76 -14.04
C ILE A 212 4.23 -25.16 -13.43
N ALA A 213 4.77 -25.73 -12.35
CA ALA A 213 6.01 -25.25 -11.75
C ALA A 213 7.19 -25.28 -12.75
N SER A 214 7.26 -26.32 -13.58
CA SER A 214 8.27 -26.44 -14.65
C SER A 214 8.10 -25.37 -15.73
N TYR A 215 6.86 -25.07 -16.12
CA TYR A 215 6.54 -23.97 -17.00
C TYR A 215 6.98 -22.61 -16.43
N ILE A 216 6.66 -22.31 -15.17
CA ILE A 216 7.09 -21.07 -14.52
C ILE A 216 8.63 -20.95 -14.47
N ARG A 217 9.36 -22.05 -14.22
CA ARG A 217 10.84 -22.01 -14.25
C ARG A 217 11.40 -21.77 -15.65
N SER A 218 10.71 -22.20 -16.70
CA SER A 218 11.13 -21.97 -18.08
C SER A 218 11.09 -20.49 -18.49
N LEU A 219 10.37 -19.64 -17.75
CA LEU A 219 10.32 -18.19 -17.96
C LEU A 219 11.68 -17.50 -17.75
N SER A 220 12.65 -18.18 -17.13
CA SER A 220 14.05 -17.72 -17.09
C SER A 220 14.70 -17.49 -18.46
N ASN A 221 14.16 -18.11 -19.52
CA ASN A 221 14.60 -17.85 -20.89
C ASN A 221 14.10 -16.50 -21.44
N GLN A 222 13.11 -15.88 -20.79
CA GLN A 222 12.45 -14.65 -21.24
C GLN A 222 12.67 -13.47 -20.29
N TYR A 223 12.84 -13.75 -19.00
CA TYR A 223 12.91 -12.75 -17.94
C TYR A 223 14.22 -12.84 -17.14
N PRO A 224 14.78 -11.70 -16.69
CA PRO A 224 15.98 -11.71 -15.86
C PRO A 224 15.74 -12.48 -14.55
N MET A 225 16.80 -13.08 -14.02
CA MET A 225 16.77 -13.72 -12.71
C MET A 225 16.27 -12.71 -11.65
N PRO A 226 15.20 -13.01 -10.90
CA PRO A 226 14.69 -12.06 -9.93
C PRO A 226 15.66 -11.87 -8.76
N GLY A 227 15.79 -10.63 -8.28
CA GLY A 227 16.61 -10.28 -7.13
C GLY A 227 16.21 -10.98 -5.82
N ALA A 228 17.11 -10.96 -4.84
CA ALA A 228 16.93 -11.64 -3.55
C ALA A 228 15.73 -11.15 -2.73
N LYS A 229 15.31 -9.88 -2.93
CA LYS A 229 14.13 -9.29 -2.27
C LYS A 229 12.82 -9.66 -2.94
N CYS A 230 12.83 -10.21 -4.15
CA CYS A 230 11.64 -10.63 -4.85
C CYS A 230 11.12 -11.94 -4.23
N ARG A 231 10.37 -11.82 -3.14
CA ARG A 231 9.79 -12.94 -2.38
C ARG A 231 8.32 -12.66 -2.16
N PRO A 232 7.45 -13.69 -2.08
CA PRO A 232 6.01 -13.47 -2.04
C PRO A 232 5.53 -12.80 -0.73
N TRP A 233 6.34 -12.85 0.33
CA TRP A 233 6.08 -12.21 1.63
C TRP A 233 6.71 -10.81 1.76
N ASN A 234 7.53 -10.40 0.80
CA ASN A 234 8.08 -9.05 0.76
C ASN A 234 7.08 -8.16 0.01
N PRO A 235 6.61 -7.06 0.61
CA PRO A 235 5.65 -6.20 -0.07
C PRO A 235 6.24 -5.57 -1.33
N PRO A 236 5.54 -5.65 -2.48
CA PRO A 236 5.95 -4.93 -3.67
C PRO A 236 6.11 -3.44 -3.38
N TYR A 237 7.21 -2.86 -3.87
CA TYR A 237 7.55 -1.45 -3.69
C TYR A 237 7.65 -0.97 -2.24
N GLN A 238 7.85 -1.87 -1.25
CA GLN A 238 8.16 -1.46 0.12
C GLN A 238 9.32 -0.46 0.08
N PRO A 239 9.13 0.80 0.52
CA PRO A 239 10.17 1.80 0.41
C PRO A 239 11.28 1.54 1.41
N GLY A 240 12.48 1.96 1.04
CA GLY A 240 13.67 1.83 1.85
C GLY A 240 14.94 2.04 1.04
N PRO A 241 16.10 2.17 1.72
CA PRO A 241 17.35 2.53 1.06
C PRO A 241 17.75 1.52 -0.02
N GLY A 242 18.13 2.04 -1.19
CA GLY A 242 18.61 1.30 -2.34
C GLY A 242 17.52 0.90 -3.34
N LEU A 243 16.24 1.22 -3.12
CA LEU A 243 15.15 0.78 -3.98
C LEU A 243 15.26 1.28 -5.43
N ASP A 244 15.51 2.58 -5.65
CA ASP A 244 15.67 3.17 -6.98
C ASP A 244 17.07 2.89 -7.57
N SER A 245 18.02 2.42 -6.75
CA SER A 245 19.34 1.96 -7.21
C SER A 245 19.32 0.52 -7.77
N ALA A 246 18.36 -0.31 -7.35
CA ALA A 246 18.17 -1.65 -7.88
C ALA A 246 17.77 -1.61 -9.37
N PRO A 247 18.09 -2.62 -10.20
CA PRO A 247 17.62 -2.67 -11.59
C PRO A 247 16.10 -2.44 -11.70
N VAL A 248 15.63 -1.78 -12.76
CA VAL A 248 14.18 -1.52 -12.95
C VAL A 248 13.37 -2.81 -12.86
N SER A 249 13.90 -3.91 -13.40
CA SER A 249 13.27 -5.22 -13.33
C SER A 249 12.99 -5.66 -11.89
N ASP A 250 13.78 -5.24 -10.91
CA ASP A 250 13.64 -5.59 -9.49
C ASP A 250 12.96 -4.50 -8.65
N TRP A 251 12.60 -3.36 -9.24
CA TRP A 251 11.97 -2.26 -8.50
C TRP A 251 10.68 -2.70 -7.82
N THR A 252 9.86 -3.49 -8.52
CA THR A 252 8.64 -4.08 -7.96
C THR A 252 8.88 -4.99 -6.75
N CYS A 253 10.09 -5.46 -6.50
CA CYS A 253 10.38 -6.33 -5.37
C CYS A 253 10.46 -5.58 -4.03
N GLY A 254 10.58 -4.24 -4.07
CA GLY A 254 10.74 -3.41 -2.89
C GLY A 254 12.07 -3.63 -2.16
N ALA A 255 12.28 -2.86 -1.09
CA ALA A 255 13.40 -3.03 -0.16
C ALA A 255 13.26 -4.29 0.74
N GLY A 256 12.08 -4.91 0.70
CA GLY A 256 11.73 -6.12 1.45
C GLY A 256 11.21 -5.84 2.86
N ILE A 257 10.71 -6.88 3.53
CA ILE A 257 10.04 -6.74 4.84
C ILE A 257 10.96 -6.25 5.97
N ASP A 258 12.28 -6.38 5.81
CA ASP A 258 13.26 -5.92 6.80
C ASP A 258 13.52 -4.40 6.72
N ALA A 259 13.00 -3.73 5.69
CA ALA A 259 12.99 -2.27 5.60
C ALA A 259 11.79 -1.63 6.32
N VAL A 260 10.83 -2.43 6.78
CA VAL A 260 9.71 -1.93 7.60
C VAL A 260 10.25 -1.59 8.99
N SER A 261 10.15 -0.32 9.37
CA SER A 261 10.53 0.11 10.71
C SER A 261 9.46 -0.31 11.74
N GLU A 262 9.88 -0.61 12.97
CA GLU A 262 8.95 -0.79 14.08
C GLU A 262 8.53 0.55 14.69
N ASN A 263 9.32 1.62 14.49
CA ASN A 263 9.01 2.96 14.98
C ASN A 263 8.95 3.97 13.83
N ASP A 264 7.86 4.72 13.74
CA ASP A 264 7.69 5.75 12.70
C ASP A 264 8.77 6.84 12.80
N LEU A 265 9.27 7.13 14.01
CA LEU A 265 10.33 8.13 14.22
C LEU A 265 11.68 7.71 13.64
N ASP A 266 11.94 6.42 13.40
CA ASP A 266 13.20 5.98 12.77
C ASP A 266 13.31 6.53 11.34
N THR A 267 12.18 6.86 10.73
CA THR A 267 12.08 7.52 9.42
C THR A 267 12.74 8.90 9.40
N LEU A 268 12.80 9.60 10.54
CA LEU A 268 13.35 10.96 10.63
C LEU A 268 14.80 11.04 10.13
N ALA A 269 15.62 10.04 10.45
CA ALA A 269 17.03 10.04 10.06
C ALA A 269 17.20 9.95 8.53
N ALA A 270 16.27 9.30 7.83
CA ALA A 270 16.26 9.23 6.37
C ALA A 270 15.80 10.55 5.73
N VAL A 271 14.86 11.25 6.35
CA VAL A 271 14.37 12.56 5.88
C VAL A 271 15.38 13.67 6.18
N PHE A 272 16.02 13.63 7.34
CA PHE A 272 16.89 14.66 7.89
C PHE A 272 18.26 14.09 8.29
N PRO A 273 19.07 13.63 7.33
CA PRO A 273 20.35 12.96 7.61
C PRO A 273 21.38 13.88 8.29
N SER A 274 21.21 15.19 8.20
CA SER A 274 22.07 16.20 8.84
C SER A 274 21.32 17.03 9.90
N GLY A 275 20.33 16.40 10.55
CA GLY A 275 19.45 17.07 11.51
C GLY A 275 18.30 17.82 10.84
N ILE A 276 17.25 18.10 11.62
CA ILE A 276 16.02 18.72 11.13
C ILE A 276 16.34 20.14 10.65
N ASN A 277 16.15 20.37 9.35
CA ASN A 277 16.41 21.66 8.74
C ASN A 277 15.46 21.90 7.57
N LYS A 278 15.18 23.18 7.33
CA LYS A 278 14.29 23.64 6.27
C LYS A 278 14.76 23.24 4.87
N ALA A 279 16.06 23.24 4.59
CA ALA A 279 16.58 22.98 3.25
C ALA A 279 16.29 21.54 2.77
N ALA A 280 16.30 20.56 3.68
CA ALA A 280 16.01 19.15 3.39
C ALA A 280 14.57 18.90 2.88
N ILE A 281 13.64 19.80 3.19
CA ILE A 281 12.20 19.62 2.95
C ILE A 281 11.58 20.79 2.19
N SER A 282 12.35 21.44 1.32
CA SER A 282 11.86 22.52 0.47
C SER A 282 10.65 22.08 -0.36
N THR A 283 9.63 22.91 -0.48
CA THR A 283 8.46 22.67 -1.36
C THR A 283 8.87 22.63 -2.84
N LYS A 284 9.94 23.35 -3.22
CA LYS A 284 10.50 23.28 -4.57
C LYS A 284 11.24 21.97 -4.84
N GLY A 285 11.59 21.24 -3.80
CA GLY A 285 12.27 19.95 -3.88
C GLY A 285 11.40 18.83 -4.45
N LYS A 286 12.00 17.64 -4.48
CA LYS A 286 11.34 16.38 -4.83
C LYS A 286 11.89 15.27 -3.94
N ILE A 287 11.28 15.11 -2.77
CA ILE A 287 11.65 14.07 -1.82
C ILE A 287 11.38 12.70 -2.45
N ASN A 288 12.38 11.82 -2.38
CA ASN A 288 12.25 10.48 -2.88
C ASN A 288 11.73 9.55 -1.79
N ILE A 289 10.41 9.50 -1.62
CA ILE A 289 9.77 8.65 -0.61
C ILE A 289 9.99 7.14 -0.84
N ARG A 290 10.46 6.73 -2.03
CA ARG A 290 10.78 5.32 -2.33
C ARG A 290 12.05 4.85 -1.62
N GLU A 291 12.95 5.77 -1.29
CA GLU A 291 14.20 5.51 -0.58
C GLU A 291 14.06 5.62 0.94
N ILE A 292 12.88 6.00 1.43
CA ILE A 292 12.64 6.31 2.84
C ILE A 292 11.91 5.13 3.49
N PRO A 293 12.55 4.40 4.42
CA PRO A 293 11.89 3.32 5.14
C PRO A 293 10.77 3.92 5.99
N ILE A 294 9.63 3.23 6.07
CA ILE A 294 8.48 3.66 6.85
C ILE A 294 8.12 2.65 7.92
N GLY A 295 7.51 3.12 8.99
CA GLY A 295 6.99 2.30 10.08
C GLY A 295 5.74 1.48 9.73
N PHE A 296 5.56 1.14 8.44
CA PHE A 296 4.32 0.62 7.90
C PHE A 296 4.55 -0.46 6.82
N GLN A 297 4.02 -1.67 7.05
CA GLN A 297 4.08 -2.76 6.07
C GLN A 297 3.09 -2.50 4.92
N LEU A 298 3.54 -2.55 3.66
CA LEU A 298 2.67 -2.54 2.48
C LEU A 298 2.10 -3.96 2.20
N PRO A 299 1.06 -4.14 1.36
CA PRO A 299 0.49 -5.46 1.08
C PRO A 299 1.49 -6.37 0.39
N ASP A 300 1.59 -7.64 0.80
CA ASP A 300 2.40 -8.63 0.09
C ASP A 300 1.75 -9.09 -1.22
N TRP A 301 2.46 -9.86 -2.07
CA TRP A 301 1.94 -10.24 -3.40
C TRP A 301 0.61 -11.02 -3.33
N ASN A 302 0.39 -11.81 -2.28
CA ASN A 302 -0.88 -12.54 -2.13
C ASN A 302 -2.07 -11.60 -1.89
N HIS A 303 -1.82 -10.36 -1.46
CA HIS A 303 -2.83 -9.33 -1.26
C HIS A 303 -2.92 -8.34 -2.44
N TRP A 304 -2.10 -8.51 -3.47
CA TRP A 304 -2.27 -7.88 -4.78
C TRP A 304 -3.16 -8.72 -5.70
N VAL A 305 -2.97 -10.05 -5.67
CA VAL A 305 -3.71 -10.99 -6.53
C VAL A 305 -5.18 -11.07 -6.07
N PRO A 306 -6.15 -11.04 -7.01
CA PRO A 306 -7.57 -11.16 -6.67
C PRO A 306 -7.88 -12.54 -6.08
N HIS A 307 -8.57 -12.55 -4.94
CA HIS A 307 -9.09 -13.80 -4.38
C HIS A 307 -10.28 -14.32 -5.20
N ILE A 308 -11.16 -13.44 -5.65
CA ILE A 308 -12.29 -13.77 -6.53
C ILE A 308 -12.06 -13.05 -7.86
N HIS A 309 -11.94 -13.81 -8.95
CA HIS A 309 -11.82 -13.23 -10.27
C HIS A 309 -13.16 -12.62 -10.74
N PRO A 310 -13.14 -11.52 -11.51
CA PRO A 310 -14.37 -10.94 -12.06
C PRO A 310 -15.24 -11.89 -12.90
N LYS A 311 -14.65 -12.87 -13.59
CA LYS A 311 -15.40 -13.95 -14.28
C LYS A 311 -16.26 -14.75 -13.31
N ASP A 312 -15.77 -15.03 -12.11
CA ASP A 312 -16.49 -15.76 -11.06
C ASP A 312 -17.46 -14.87 -10.29
N ALA A 313 -17.10 -13.61 -10.07
CA ALA A 313 -17.95 -12.64 -9.37
C ALA A 313 -19.16 -12.17 -10.19
N TRP A 314 -18.98 -11.94 -11.50
CA TRP A 314 -19.97 -11.26 -12.34
C TRP A 314 -20.37 -12.02 -13.60
N GLY A 315 -19.66 -13.10 -13.95
CA GLY A 315 -19.93 -13.89 -15.15
C GLY A 315 -19.89 -13.06 -16.43
N ASP A 316 -20.92 -13.21 -17.25
CA ASP A 316 -20.98 -12.62 -18.59
C ASP A 316 -20.99 -11.09 -18.57
N TYR A 317 -21.44 -10.47 -17.47
CA TYR A 317 -21.37 -9.02 -17.31
C TYR A 317 -19.92 -8.52 -17.39
N PHE A 318 -18.99 -9.24 -16.75
CA PHE A 318 -17.57 -8.93 -16.87
C PHE A 318 -17.00 -9.41 -18.21
N THR A 319 -17.26 -10.67 -18.59
CA THR A 319 -16.64 -11.28 -19.79
C THR A 319 -16.94 -10.47 -21.05
N ASN A 320 -18.15 -9.91 -21.16
CA ASN A 320 -18.59 -9.08 -22.28
C ASN A 320 -18.46 -7.57 -22.03
N GLY A 321 -17.95 -7.17 -20.86
CA GLY A 321 -17.80 -5.76 -20.48
C GLY A 321 -16.55 -5.12 -21.07
N ASN A 322 -16.56 -3.78 -21.14
CA ASN A 322 -15.43 -3.00 -21.62
C ASN A 322 -14.19 -3.12 -20.72
N LEU A 323 -14.38 -3.39 -19.42
CA LEU A 323 -13.27 -3.63 -18.50
C LEU A 323 -12.37 -4.79 -18.98
N ASN A 324 -12.98 -5.87 -19.49
CA ASN A 324 -12.24 -6.99 -20.09
C ASN A 324 -11.80 -6.68 -21.53
N LYS A 325 -12.69 -6.07 -22.34
CA LYS A 325 -12.41 -5.75 -23.74
C LYS A 325 -11.21 -4.84 -23.93
N LEU A 326 -11.13 -3.75 -23.18
CA LEU A 326 -10.07 -2.75 -23.30
C LEU A 326 -8.72 -3.26 -22.79
N TYR A 327 -8.71 -4.28 -21.91
CA TYR A 327 -7.49 -4.93 -21.47
C TYR A 327 -7.05 -6.05 -22.43
N ALA A 328 -7.85 -7.11 -22.54
CA ALA A 328 -7.49 -8.36 -23.22
C ALA A 328 -8.02 -8.45 -24.67
N GLY A 329 -8.98 -7.61 -25.06
CA GLY A 329 -9.62 -7.67 -26.39
C GLY A 329 -10.74 -8.71 -26.46
N GLU A 330 -10.98 -9.40 -25.35
CA GLU A 330 -11.99 -10.44 -25.19
C GLU A 330 -13.39 -9.87 -24.98
N GLY A 331 -14.41 -10.68 -25.31
CA GLY A 331 -15.82 -10.31 -25.14
C GLY A 331 -16.38 -9.41 -26.24
N THR A 332 -17.65 -9.01 -26.04
CA THR A 332 -18.46 -8.24 -26.99
C THR A 332 -18.61 -6.76 -26.64
N GLY A 333 -17.83 -6.26 -25.67
CA GLY A 333 -17.79 -4.84 -25.31
C GLY A 333 -17.49 -3.95 -26.52
N ASN A 334 -18.01 -2.72 -26.50
CA ASN A 334 -17.88 -1.75 -27.59
C ASN A 334 -16.62 -0.87 -27.50
N GLY A 335 -15.73 -1.14 -26.54
CA GLY A 335 -14.43 -0.48 -26.41
C GLY A 335 -13.64 -0.52 -27.73
N THR A 336 -13.08 0.63 -28.11
CA THR A 336 -12.49 0.85 -29.44
C THR A 336 -10.98 0.59 -29.51
N TYR A 337 -10.35 0.29 -28.38
CA TYR A 337 -8.92 -0.02 -28.28
C TYR A 337 -8.65 -1.20 -27.35
N ASN A 338 -7.42 -1.68 -27.36
CA ASN A 338 -6.92 -2.72 -26.48
C ASN A 338 -5.53 -2.30 -25.98
N MET A 339 -5.35 -2.20 -24.66
CA MET A 339 -4.10 -1.73 -24.04
C MET A 339 -2.89 -2.60 -24.40
N LYS A 340 -3.04 -3.94 -24.37
CA LYS A 340 -1.95 -4.87 -24.73
C LYS A 340 -1.51 -4.68 -26.18
N THR A 341 -2.44 -4.54 -27.11
CA THR A 341 -2.16 -4.33 -28.54
C THR A 341 -1.55 -2.95 -28.79
N GLN A 342 -2.07 -1.89 -28.14
CA GLN A 342 -1.53 -0.54 -28.27
C GLN A 342 -0.08 -0.46 -27.79
N LEU A 343 0.21 -1.06 -26.64
CA LEU A 343 1.56 -1.10 -26.08
C LEU A 343 2.50 -1.97 -26.93
N ALA A 344 2.06 -3.16 -27.36
CA ALA A 344 2.87 -4.03 -28.20
C ALA A 344 3.18 -3.41 -29.57
N THR A 345 2.22 -2.72 -30.19
CA THR A 345 2.38 -2.13 -31.54
C THR A 345 3.10 -0.79 -31.49
N GLY A 346 2.73 0.08 -30.55
CA GLY A 346 3.30 1.43 -30.40
C GLY A 346 4.64 1.45 -29.68
N GLY A 347 4.97 0.38 -28.93
CA GLY A 347 6.22 0.20 -28.23
C GLY A 347 6.59 1.37 -27.31
N THR A 348 7.89 1.63 -27.21
CA THR A 348 8.43 2.70 -26.36
C THR A 348 7.88 4.09 -26.71
N SER A 349 7.60 4.39 -27.98
CA SER A 349 7.06 5.70 -28.39
C SER A 349 5.66 5.94 -27.82
N TYR A 350 4.79 4.93 -27.85
CA TYR A 350 3.47 5.01 -27.24
C TYR A 350 3.55 5.02 -25.70
N ALA A 351 4.40 4.16 -25.11
CA ALA A 351 4.64 4.13 -23.66
C ALA A 351 5.16 5.46 -23.10
N GLN A 352 5.97 6.20 -23.87
CA GLN A 352 6.46 7.53 -23.53
C GLN A 352 5.49 8.65 -23.91
N GLY A 353 4.30 8.34 -24.42
CA GLY A 353 3.30 9.32 -24.84
C GLY A 353 3.68 10.18 -26.05
N LYS A 354 4.68 9.76 -26.85
CA LYS A 354 5.09 10.44 -28.09
C LYS A 354 4.12 10.19 -29.25
N THR A 355 3.49 9.02 -29.25
CA THR A 355 2.46 8.60 -30.22
C THR A 355 1.23 8.11 -29.48
N GLY A 356 0.03 8.29 -30.03
CA GLY A 356 -1.23 7.91 -29.36
C GLY A 356 -1.45 8.68 -28.05
N ASP A 357 -2.38 8.21 -27.20
CA ASP A 357 -2.65 8.82 -25.90
C ASP A 357 -2.83 7.77 -24.79
N ILE A 358 -1.70 7.25 -24.31
CA ILE A 358 -1.67 6.28 -23.21
C ILE A 358 -2.36 6.77 -21.92
N PHE A 359 -2.39 8.09 -21.65
CA PHE A 359 -3.06 8.60 -20.45
C PHE A 359 -4.57 8.50 -20.59
N ASN A 360 -5.10 8.86 -21.75
CA ASN A 360 -6.52 8.76 -22.05
C ASN A 360 -6.99 7.30 -22.11
N ASP A 361 -6.19 6.43 -22.74
CA ASP A 361 -6.51 5.00 -22.84
C ASP A 361 -6.49 4.33 -21.45
N LEU A 362 -5.49 4.62 -20.60
CA LEU A 362 -5.51 4.15 -19.21
C LEU A 362 -6.67 4.76 -18.40
N TYR A 363 -6.98 6.05 -18.62
CA TYR A 363 -8.07 6.72 -17.91
C TYR A 363 -9.41 6.05 -18.18
N TYR A 364 -9.77 5.87 -19.45
CA TYR A 364 -11.06 5.29 -19.80
C TYR A 364 -11.15 3.80 -19.45
N TRP A 365 -10.05 3.05 -19.53
CA TRP A 365 -10.05 1.68 -19.00
C TRP A 365 -10.26 1.67 -17.47
N GLY A 366 -9.64 2.62 -16.77
CA GLY A 366 -9.86 2.89 -15.35
C GLY A 366 -11.33 3.13 -15.01
N VAL A 367 -11.96 4.06 -15.73
CA VAL A 367 -13.37 4.46 -15.59
C VAL A 367 -14.33 3.28 -15.70
N GLU A 368 -14.04 2.27 -16.53
CA GLU A 368 -14.91 1.08 -16.62
C GLU A 368 -15.11 0.40 -15.26
N LEU A 369 -14.08 0.30 -14.42
CA LEU A 369 -14.26 -0.15 -13.03
C LEU A 369 -15.06 0.90 -12.23
N GLY A 370 -14.63 2.16 -12.29
CA GLY A 370 -15.15 3.24 -11.46
C GLY A 370 -16.62 3.59 -11.66
N GLU A 371 -17.17 3.37 -12.87
CA GLU A 371 -18.57 3.69 -13.20
C GLU A 371 -19.46 2.45 -13.40
N ARG A 372 -18.92 1.33 -13.91
CA ARG A 372 -19.74 0.14 -14.25
C ARG A 372 -19.74 -0.93 -13.18
N PHE A 373 -18.74 -0.92 -12.32
CA PHE A 373 -18.65 -1.76 -11.13
C PHE A 373 -18.66 -0.88 -9.87
N ALA A 374 -19.02 0.40 -10.02
CA ALA A 374 -19.06 1.41 -8.97
C ALA A 374 -19.85 0.90 -7.76
N PRO A 375 -19.43 1.28 -6.54
CA PRO A 375 -20.26 1.05 -5.38
C PRO A 375 -21.62 1.77 -5.57
N PRO A 376 -22.80 1.12 -5.46
CA PRO A 376 -24.05 1.84 -5.22
C PRO A 376 -23.89 2.78 -4.01
N ASN A 377 -23.97 4.08 -4.31
CA ASN A 377 -24.13 5.25 -3.42
C ASN A 377 -23.38 5.19 -2.07
N GLU A 378 -22.30 5.97 -1.97
CA GLU A 378 -21.74 6.40 -0.69
C GLU A 378 -22.85 6.90 0.26
N GLY A 379 -22.81 6.48 1.53
CA GLY A 379 -23.72 6.97 2.57
C GLY A 379 -24.88 6.06 2.97
N VAL A 380 -25.04 4.87 2.37
CA VAL A 380 -26.02 3.87 2.84
C VAL A 380 -25.37 2.90 3.84
N VAL A 381 -25.75 3.00 5.12
CA VAL A 381 -25.28 2.06 6.17
C VAL A 381 -25.67 0.63 5.80
N GLY A 382 -24.70 -0.30 5.80
CA GLY A 382 -24.93 -1.70 5.46
C GLY A 382 -25.06 -1.99 3.97
N SER A 383 -24.61 -1.09 3.09
CA SER A 383 -24.72 -1.18 1.63
C SER A 383 -24.16 -2.46 1.00
N TYR A 384 -23.12 -3.07 1.60
CA TYR A 384 -22.51 -4.30 1.10
C TYR A 384 -22.52 -5.43 2.11
N THR A 385 -23.02 -6.59 1.68
CA THR A 385 -22.71 -7.87 2.31
C THR A 385 -21.23 -8.23 2.12
N ILE A 386 -20.66 -9.05 3.00
CA ILE A 386 -19.25 -9.50 2.89
C ILE A 386 -18.95 -10.16 1.53
N PRO A 387 -19.82 -11.01 0.95
CA PRO A 387 -19.61 -11.53 -0.41
C PRO A 387 -19.53 -10.44 -1.49
N GLN A 388 -20.37 -9.40 -1.42
CA GLN A 388 -20.30 -8.28 -2.36
C GLN A 388 -19.00 -7.48 -2.21
N GLN A 389 -18.55 -7.26 -0.97
CA GLN A 389 -17.25 -6.63 -0.72
C GLN A 389 -16.11 -7.45 -1.36
N LYS A 390 -16.11 -8.78 -1.17
CA LYS A 390 -15.10 -9.68 -1.76
C LYS A 390 -15.11 -9.64 -3.29
N ASN A 391 -16.28 -9.64 -3.92
CA ASN A 391 -16.43 -9.56 -5.38
C ASN A 391 -15.88 -8.23 -5.94
N LEU A 392 -16.27 -7.11 -5.32
CA LEU A 392 -15.82 -5.79 -5.75
C LEU A 392 -14.32 -5.58 -5.51
N TYR A 393 -13.82 -5.97 -4.33
CA TYR A 393 -12.39 -5.91 -4.00
C TYR A 393 -11.55 -6.75 -4.96
N GLY A 394 -11.98 -7.98 -5.26
CA GLY A 394 -11.33 -8.84 -6.26
C GLY A 394 -11.31 -8.23 -7.66
N THR A 395 -12.34 -7.45 -8.03
CA THR A 395 -12.39 -6.75 -9.32
C THR A 395 -11.42 -5.57 -9.38
N ALA A 396 -11.31 -4.81 -8.29
CA ALA A 396 -10.33 -3.74 -8.17
C ALA A 396 -8.88 -4.29 -8.17
N GLN A 397 -8.63 -5.36 -7.42
CA GLN A 397 -7.36 -6.08 -7.42
C GLN A 397 -7.00 -6.61 -8.82
N TRP A 398 -7.97 -7.16 -9.56
CA TRP A 398 -7.75 -7.60 -10.94
C TRP A 398 -7.28 -6.45 -11.83
N GLN A 399 -7.96 -5.29 -11.82
CA GLN A 399 -7.56 -4.14 -12.64
C GLN A 399 -6.15 -3.65 -12.25
N LEU A 400 -5.84 -3.62 -10.95
CA LEU A 400 -4.51 -3.27 -10.46
C LEU A 400 -3.45 -4.28 -10.93
N MET A 401 -3.70 -5.58 -10.80
CA MET A 401 -2.77 -6.63 -11.22
C MET A 401 -2.54 -6.58 -12.73
N LYS A 402 -3.59 -6.37 -13.54
CA LYS A 402 -3.43 -6.18 -14.98
C LYS A 402 -2.70 -4.88 -15.33
N SER A 403 -2.84 -3.81 -14.54
CA SER A 403 -2.02 -2.60 -14.68
C SER A 403 -0.55 -2.88 -14.39
N TRP A 404 -0.27 -3.68 -13.37
CA TRP A 404 1.08 -4.16 -13.06
C TRP A 404 1.66 -5.03 -14.19
N GLU A 405 0.87 -5.95 -14.76
CA GLU A 405 1.26 -6.77 -15.93
C GLU A 405 1.68 -5.88 -17.10
N LEU A 406 0.86 -4.89 -17.45
CA LEU A 406 1.19 -3.91 -18.49
C LEU A 406 2.49 -3.16 -18.17
N ALA A 407 2.69 -2.81 -16.90
CA ALA A 407 3.87 -2.06 -16.47
C ALA A 407 5.16 -2.86 -16.61
N GLN A 408 5.14 -4.12 -16.19
CA GLN A 408 6.30 -5.01 -16.26
C GLN A 408 6.62 -5.39 -17.70
N ASP A 409 5.63 -5.78 -18.51
CA ASP A 409 5.86 -6.26 -19.88
C ASP A 409 6.31 -5.16 -20.85
N ASN A 410 6.06 -3.88 -20.52
CA ASN A 410 6.35 -2.74 -21.41
C ASN A 410 7.31 -1.71 -20.81
N ALA A 411 8.01 -2.07 -19.72
CA ALA A 411 8.93 -1.20 -19.00
C ALA A 411 8.32 0.18 -18.68
N LEU A 412 7.03 0.21 -18.32
CA LEU A 412 6.31 1.45 -18.10
C LEU A 412 6.90 2.24 -16.93
N GLU A 413 7.51 1.56 -15.98
CA GLU A 413 8.06 2.17 -14.76
C GLU A 413 9.16 3.19 -15.01
N VAL A 414 9.83 3.12 -16.16
CA VAL A 414 10.81 4.12 -16.63
C VAL A 414 10.30 4.97 -17.79
N ASN A 415 9.27 4.51 -18.52
CA ASN A 415 8.69 5.25 -19.64
C ASN A 415 7.58 6.22 -19.21
N CYS A 416 6.83 5.92 -18.16
CA CYS A 416 5.74 6.76 -17.66
C CYS A 416 6.19 8.10 -17.11
N PRO A 417 7.33 8.23 -16.40
CA PRO A 417 7.83 9.56 -16.07
C PRO A 417 8.08 10.45 -17.29
N ILE A 418 8.52 9.85 -18.42
CA ILE A 418 8.65 10.57 -19.70
C ILE A 418 7.26 10.89 -20.28
N ALA A 419 6.30 9.97 -20.16
CA ALA A 419 4.92 10.21 -20.59
C ALA A 419 4.26 11.36 -19.82
N TRP A 420 4.52 11.51 -18.52
CA TRP A 420 4.07 12.65 -17.72
C TRP A 420 4.59 13.98 -18.28
N VAL A 421 5.86 14.05 -18.68
CA VAL A 421 6.42 15.24 -19.35
C VAL A 421 5.72 15.48 -20.69
N ASN A 422 5.60 14.47 -21.53
CA ASN A 422 5.08 14.63 -22.90
C ASN A 422 3.56 14.89 -22.94
N LYS A 423 2.78 14.31 -22.03
CA LYS A 423 1.31 14.41 -22.01
C LYS A 423 0.77 15.51 -21.13
N ALA A 424 1.40 15.75 -19.98
CA ALA A 424 0.88 16.68 -18.97
C ALA A 424 1.78 17.92 -18.76
N GLN A 425 2.91 18.01 -19.46
CA GLN A 425 3.95 19.03 -19.23
C GLN A 425 4.38 19.04 -17.76
N ALA A 426 4.44 17.85 -17.16
CA ALA A 426 4.71 17.68 -15.74
C ALA A 426 6.15 18.10 -15.41
N PRO A 427 6.37 19.09 -14.54
CA PRO A 427 7.70 19.67 -14.32
C PRO A 427 8.56 18.89 -13.32
N LYS A 428 7.98 17.89 -12.64
CA LYS A 428 8.64 17.13 -11.56
C LYS A 428 8.61 15.62 -11.81
N ALA A 429 8.87 15.21 -13.05
CA ALA A 429 8.95 13.80 -13.43
C ALA A 429 9.77 12.97 -12.43
N GLU A 430 9.18 11.90 -11.93
CA GLU A 430 9.86 10.95 -11.06
C GLU A 430 10.97 10.18 -11.80
N GLN A 431 11.91 9.57 -11.08
CA GLN A 431 12.87 8.67 -11.73
C GLN A 431 12.18 7.39 -12.19
N ARG A 432 11.21 6.92 -11.41
CA ARG A 432 10.38 5.75 -11.68
C ARG A 432 8.94 6.06 -11.29
N GLY A 433 7.99 5.50 -12.01
CA GLY A 433 6.58 5.68 -11.69
C GLY A 433 5.64 5.07 -12.71
N TRP A 434 4.35 5.07 -12.39
CA TRP A 434 3.28 4.58 -13.23
C TRP A 434 2.62 5.70 -14.05
N CYS A 435 1.87 5.30 -15.07
CA CYS A 435 1.29 6.20 -16.06
C CYS A 435 -0.09 6.69 -15.65
N GLY A 436 -0.44 7.88 -16.14
CA GLY A 436 -1.81 8.34 -16.26
C GLY A 436 -2.42 8.94 -15.01
N TYR A 437 -3.55 9.62 -15.20
CA TYR A 437 -4.30 10.26 -14.13
C TYR A 437 -5.13 9.28 -13.30
N TRP A 438 -5.46 8.10 -13.83
CA TRP A 438 -6.32 7.17 -13.11
C TRP A 438 -5.62 6.53 -11.91
N ARG A 439 -6.36 6.41 -10.81
CA ARG A 439 -5.82 6.00 -9.51
C ARG A 439 -5.97 4.49 -9.29
N PHE A 440 -5.37 3.67 -10.17
CA PHE A 440 -5.51 2.21 -10.12
C PHE A 440 -5.20 1.62 -8.74
N ILE A 441 -4.19 2.16 -8.05
CA ILE A 441 -3.75 1.69 -6.74
C ILE A 441 -4.67 2.23 -5.65
N PHE A 442 -4.91 3.55 -5.65
CA PHE A 442 -5.76 4.23 -4.67
C PHE A 442 -7.18 3.64 -4.63
N ASN A 443 -7.73 3.32 -5.81
CA ASN A 443 -9.08 2.80 -5.94
C ASN A 443 -9.23 1.38 -5.39
N VAL A 444 -8.17 0.59 -5.16
CA VAL A 444 -8.32 -0.71 -4.47
C VAL A 444 -8.68 -0.53 -3.00
N SER A 445 -8.39 0.63 -2.40
CA SER A 445 -8.67 0.93 -1.00
C SER A 445 -10.12 0.61 -0.61
N PRO A 446 -10.36 -0.16 0.48
CA PRO A 446 -11.72 -0.43 0.92
C PRO A 446 -12.48 0.81 1.37
N HIS A 447 -11.77 1.90 1.68
CA HIS A 447 -12.39 3.20 1.95
C HIS A 447 -12.97 3.79 0.66
N VAL A 448 -12.22 3.76 -0.45
CA VAL A 448 -12.69 4.25 -1.76
C VAL A 448 -13.80 3.35 -2.32
N GLN A 449 -13.75 2.05 -2.02
CA GLN A 449 -14.81 1.10 -2.37
C GLN A 449 -16.06 1.24 -1.48
N GLY A 450 -16.07 2.14 -0.50
CA GLY A 450 -17.23 2.41 0.35
C GLY A 450 -17.59 1.26 1.31
N PHE A 451 -16.62 0.42 1.70
CA PHE A 451 -16.90 -0.69 2.61
C PHE A 451 -17.10 -0.18 4.05
N PRO A 452 -18.13 -0.65 4.77
CA PRO A 452 -18.38 -0.21 6.15
C PRO A 452 -17.27 -0.74 7.08
N PRO A 453 -16.51 0.13 7.80
CA PRO A 453 -15.38 -0.30 8.63
C PRO A 453 -15.77 -1.30 9.73
N ASN A 454 -16.95 -1.12 10.33
CA ASN A 454 -17.49 -2.00 11.39
C ASN A 454 -18.00 -3.36 10.88
N ASN A 455 -18.22 -3.51 9.59
CA ASN A 455 -18.65 -4.76 8.97
C ASN A 455 -17.83 -5.04 7.70
N SER A 456 -16.51 -4.91 7.84
CA SER A 456 -15.59 -5.04 6.71
C SER A 456 -15.17 -6.49 6.50
N MET A 457 -14.92 -6.87 5.24
CA MET A 457 -14.33 -8.17 4.89
C MET A 457 -12.96 -8.46 5.51
N PHE A 458 -12.30 -7.44 6.09
CA PHE A 458 -11.04 -7.56 6.85
C PHE A 458 -11.24 -7.85 8.34
N GLY A 459 -12.48 -8.06 8.79
CA GLY A 459 -12.80 -8.55 10.13
C GLY A 459 -12.74 -7.53 11.26
N SER A 460 -12.10 -6.37 11.08
CA SER A 460 -12.07 -5.30 12.08
C SER A 460 -11.88 -3.90 11.46
N PRO A 461 -12.31 -2.83 12.15
CA PRO A 461 -12.03 -1.45 11.72
C PRO A 461 -10.53 -1.15 11.57
N VAL A 462 -9.69 -1.64 12.49
CA VAL A 462 -8.24 -1.42 12.39
C VAL A 462 -7.64 -2.08 11.15
N ALA A 463 -8.01 -3.33 10.86
CA ALA A 463 -7.54 -4.02 9.64
C ALA A 463 -8.05 -3.32 8.37
N HIS A 464 -9.30 -2.84 8.38
CA HIS A 464 -9.86 -2.02 7.30
C HIS A 464 -9.00 -0.77 7.04
N TYR A 465 -8.69 0.01 8.07
CA TYR A 465 -7.92 1.24 7.92
C TYR A 465 -6.44 0.99 7.59
N VAL A 466 -5.86 -0.13 8.05
CA VAL A 466 -4.52 -0.56 7.62
C VAL A 466 -4.54 -0.84 6.11
N LYS A 467 -5.48 -1.64 5.61
CA LYS A 467 -5.57 -1.95 4.17
C LYS A 467 -5.84 -0.69 3.35
N ALA A 468 -6.67 0.25 3.83
CA ALA A 468 -6.87 1.54 3.17
C ALA A 468 -5.57 2.36 3.07
N ASN A 469 -4.84 2.49 4.18
CA ASN A 469 -3.58 3.25 4.24
C ASN A 469 -2.47 2.62 3.38
N GLN A 470 -2.44 1.28 3.29
CA GLN A 470 -1.49 0.55 2.46
C GLN A 470 -1.61 0.96 0.98
N TRP A 471 -2.83 0.97 0.44
CA TRP A 471 -3.08 1.39 -0.95
C TRP A 471 -2.81 2.87 -1.18
N TYR A 472 -3.13 3.72 -0.20
CA TYR A 472 -2.90 5.16 -0.31
C TYR A 472 -1.41 5.50 -0.35
N TYR A 473 -0.61 4.86 0.51
CA TYR A 473 0.82 5.10 0.52
C TYR A 473 1.48 4.54 -0.75
N LEU A 474 1.03 3.39 -1.27
CA LEU A 474 1.47 2.88 -2.57
C LEU A 474 1.15 3.84 -3.72
N GLN A 475 0.01 4.54 -3.70
CA GLN A 475 -0.35 5.50 -4.73
C GLN A 475 0.70 6.61 -4.85
N ILE A 476 1.13 7.23 -3.75
CA ILE A 476 2.13 8.30 -3.81
C ILE A 476 3.54 7.79 -4.15
N LEU A 477 3.86 6.53 -3.80
CA LEU A 477 5.12 5.89 -4.16
C LEU A 477 5.23 5.66 -5.68
N LEU A 478 4.15 5.17 -6.28
CA LEU A 478 4.13 4.72 -7.66
C LEU A 478 3.69 5.81 -8.64
N ASN A 479 2.74 6.65 -8.26
CA ASN A 479 2.20 7.70 -9.13
C ASN A 479 1.69 8.91 -8.34
N PRO A 480 2.60 9.77 -7.86
CA PRO A 480 2.22 11.02 -7.19
C PRO A 480 1.72 12.09 -8.17
N GLY A 481 1.96 11.93 -9.48
CA GLY A 481 1.54 12.87 -10.54
C GLY A 481 2.67 13.67 -11.19
N SER A 482 3.92 13.52 -10.74
CA SER A 482 5.09 14.18 -11.35
C SER A 482 4.99 15.71 -11.44
N GLY A 483 4.25 16.33 -10.53
CA GLY A 483 3.96 17.77 -10.49
C GLY A 483 2.87 18.20 -11.47
N ALA A 484 2.18 17.29 -12.16
CA ALA A 484 1.11 17.66 -13.09
C ALA A 484 -0.11 18.23 -12.37
N HIS A 485 -0.41 17.67 -11.19
CA HIS A 485 -1.53 17.92 -10.25
C HIS A 485 -2.88 18.18 -10.95
N ASN A 486 -3.89 17.38 -10.66
CA ASN A 486 -5.22 17.58 -11.22
C ASN A 486 -6.31 17.25 -10.20
N VAL A 487 -6.56 18.20 -9.28
CA VAL A 487 -7.51 18.04 -8.18
C VAL A 487 -7.18 16.76 -7.40
N HIS A 488 -8.00 15.72 -7.53
CA HIS A 488 -7.86 14.45 -6.84
C HIS A 488 -7.15 13.39 -7.70
N LEU A 489 -6.55 13.74 -8.84
CA LEU A 489 -5.88 12.83 -9.77
C LEU A 489 -4.40 13.21 -9.99
N PRO A 490 -3.47 12.23 -10.00
CA PRO A 490 -3.67 10.80 -9.70
C PRO A 490 -3.72 10.48 -8.19
N THR A 491 -3.63 11.48 -7.33
CA THR A 491 -3.69 11.30 -5.88
C THR A 491 -4.74 12.23 -5.28
N ASP A 492 -5.59 11.69 -4.41
CA ASP A 492 -6.48 12.47 -3.58
C ASP A 492 -5.80 12.73 -2.23
N TRP A 493 -5.20 13.91 -2.11
CA TRP A 493 -4.35 14.26 -0.97
C TRP A 493 -5.16 14.39 0.32
N GLN A 494 -6.34 15.01 0.25
CA GLN A 494 -7.16 15.35 1.42
C GLN A 494 -7.72 14.12 2.13
N TYR A 495 -8.18 13.14 1.34
CA TYR A 495 -8.70 11.87 1.87
C TYR A 495 -7.61 11.10 2.64
N ALA A 496 -6.36 11.17 2.19
CA ALA A 496 -5.27 10.48 2.84
C ALA A 496 -4.98 11.00 4.26
N TYR A 497 -5.04 12.31 4.46
CA TYR A 497 -4.85 12.92 5.79
C TYR A 497 -5.92 12.45 6.78
N GLY A 498 -7.18 12.39 6.36
CA GLY A 498 -8.27 11.88 7.21
C GLY A 498 -8.14 10.38 7.51
N LEU A 499 -7.65 9.58 6.56
CA LEU A 499 -7.46 8.13 6.77
C LEU A 499 -6.29 7.79 7.70
N LEU A 500 -5.28 8.66 7.78
CA LEU A 500 -4.23 8.56 8.78
C LEU A 500 -4.79 8.74 10.19
N ASP A 501 -5.66 9.73 10.38
CA ASP A 501 -6.34 9.96 11.66
C ASP A 501 -7.27 8.78 12.03
N ASN A 502 -8.08 8.28 11.08
CA ASN A 502 -8.91 7.10 11.32
C ASN A 502 -8.09 5.85 11.73
N LEU A 503 -6.90 5.66 11.14
CA LEU A 503 -5.99 4.59 11.55
C LEU A 503 -5.45 4.83 12.96
N TYR A 504 -5.07 6.06 13.30
CA TYR A 504 -4.68 6.41 14.67
C TYR A 504 -5.81 6.12 15.66
N GLN A 505 -7.03 6.58 15.40
CA GLN A 505 -8.19 6.37 16.28
C GLN A 505 -8.49 4.88 16.50
N SER A 506 -8.33 4.04 15.47
CA SER A 506 -8.60 2.60 15.56
C SER A 506 -7.46 1.77 16.15
N SER A 507 -6.21 2.23 16.05
CA SER A 507 -5.01 1.50 16.52
C SER A 507 -4.38 2.06 17.79
N GLY A 508 -4.68 3.30 18.15
CA GLY A 508 -3.99 4.06 19.18
C GLY A 508 -2.55 4.45 18.83
N ARG A 509 -2.09 4.20 17.59
CA ARG A 509 -0.71 4.44 17.15
C ARG A 509 -0.62 5.69 16.27
N PRO A 510 0.01 6.77 16.74
CA PRO A 510 0.31 7.93 15.91
C PRO A 510 1.49 7.62 14.96
N GLU A 511 1.46 8.22 13.76
CA GLU A 511 2.50 8.09 12.73
C GLU A 511 2.85 9.48 12.15
N PRO A 512 3.41 10.39 12.97
CA PRO A 512 3.63 11.78 12.60
C PRO A 512 4.53 11.97 11.39
N ILE A 513 5.53 11.11 11.19
CA ILE A 513 6.50 11.22 10.10
C ILE A 513 5.91 10.69 8.81
N ARG A 514 5.15 9.59 8.86
CA ARG A 514 4.39 9.11 7.69
C ARG A 514 3.37 10.14 7.23
N ASN A 515 2.67 10.79 8.16
CA ASN A 515 1.76 11.90 7.86
C ASN A 515 2.51 13.08 7.24
N PHE A 516 3.61 13.51 7.87
CA PHE A 516 4.47 14.58 7.37
C PHE A 516 4.98 14.32 5.94
N LEU A 517 5.44 13.10 5.63
CA LEU A 517 5.91 12.73 4.30
C LEU A 517 4.80 12.85 3.25
N TYR A 518 3.57 12.48 3.59
CA TYR A 518 2.43 12.60 2.68
C TYR A 518 2.15 14.09 2.37
N VAL A 519 2.09 14.94 3.40
CA VAL A 519 1.85 16.38 3.24
C VAL A 519 2.99 17.07 2.49
N LEU A 520 4.24 16.74 2.83
CA LEU A 520 5.43 17.27 2.15
C LEU A 520 5.45 16.87 0.67
N LYS A 521 5.12 15.61 0.36
CA LYS A 521 5.06 15.15 -1.02
C LYS A 521 3.98 15.90 -1.78
N GLY A 522 2.79 16.08 -1.20
CA GLY A 522 1.72 16.90 -1.78
C GLY A 522 2.18 18.33 -2.06
N ALA A 523 2.76 19.01 -1.06
CA ALA A 523 3.35 20.35 -1.24
C ALA A 523 4.33 20.40 -2.42
N GLN A 524 5.21 19.40 -2.52
CA GLN A 524 6.16 19.34 -3.62
C GLN A 524 5.49 19.08 -4.98
N GLU A 525 4.45 18.27 -5.06
CA GLU A 525 3.70 18.09 -6.31
C GLU A 525 2.98 19.39 -6.75
N MET A 526 2.57 20.24 -5.81
CA MET A 526 1.85 21.49 -6.08
C MET A 526 2.74 22.71 -6.34
N ASP A 527 3.96 22.75 -5.80
CA ASP A 527 4.93 23.81 -6.09
C ASP A 527 5.60 23.57 -7.46
N ASN A 528 4.77 23.58 -8.50
CA ASN A 528 5.05 23.13 -9.86
C ASN A 528 5.13 24.26 -10.89
N GLY A 529 5.13 25.52 -10.44
CA GLY A 529 5.20 26.69 -11.31
C GLY A 529 3.87 27.14 -11.92
N VAL A 530 2.75 26.44 -11.68
CA VAL A 530 1.40 26.90 -12.10
C VAL A 530 0.90 28.08 -11.25
N GLY A 531 1.34 28.17 -9.99
CA GLY A 531 0.93 29.23 -9.06
C GLY A 531 -0.47 29.01 -8.48
N VAL A 532 -1.09 30.06 -7.95
CA VAL A 532 -2.34 29.99 -7.14
C VAL A 532 -3.62 30.29 -7.92
N THR A 533 -3.50 30.72 -9.17
CA THR A 533 -4.64 31.11 -10.02
C THR A 533 -5.34 29.92 -10.66
N ASN A 534 -4.75 28.73 -10.59
CA ASN A 534 -5.37 27.48 -11.03
C ASN A 534 -5.34 26.48 -9.87
N VAL A 535 -6.39 26.50 -9.06
CA VAL A 535 -6.55 25.66 -7.85
C VAL A 535 -6.61 24.17 -8.14
N SER A 536 -6.94 23.78 -9.36
CA SER A 536 -6.95 22.38 -9.79
C SER A 536 -5.55 21.84 -10.07
N ARG A 537 -4.60 22.70 -10.42
CA ARG A 537 -3.27 22.27 -10.88
C ARG A 537 -2.10 22.85 -10.12
N GLY A 538 -2.25 23.98 -9.45
CA GLY A 538 -1.14 24.71 -8.85
C GLY A 538 -1.08 24.61 -7.34
N TRP A 539 -0.46 25.63 -6.73
CA TRP A 539 -0.31 25.74 -5.29
C TRP A 539 -1.66 26.05 -4.64
N THR A 540 -2.10 25.16 -3.75
CA THR A 540 -3.36 25.30 -3.03
C THR A 540 -3.18 24.90 -1.57
N ILE A 541 -3.89 25.60 -0.68
CA ILE A 541 -3.96 25.27 0.74
C ILE A 541 -4.83 24.03 1.00
N ARG A 542 -5.64 23.64 0.01
CA ARG A 542 -6.58 22.52 0.07
C ARG A 542 -5.86 21.20 0.29
N ASP A 543 -4.82 20.97 -0.51
CA ASP A 543 -4.14 19.68 -0.60
C ASP A 543 -2.81 19.69 0.17
N SER A 544 -2.35 20.85 0.67
CA SER A 544 -1.15 20.98 1.49
C SER A 544 -1.30 22.14 2.48
N SER A 545 -1.31 21.82 3.77
CA SER A 545 -1.39 22.79 4.86
C SER A 545 -0.43 22.43 6.00
N PRO A 546 0.19 23.43 6.66
CA PRO A 546 0.97 23.19 7.88
C PRO A 546 0.10 22.65 9.03
N LEU A 547 -1.22 22.89 8.99
CA LEU A 547 -2.14 22.37 9.99
C LEU A 547 -2.37 20.86 9.83
N ASP A 548 -2.24 20.29 8.63
CA ASP A 548 -2.27 18.82 8.47
C ASP A 548 -0.99 18.18 9.01
N VAL A 549 0.15 18.90 9.05
CA VAL A 549 1.39 18.43 9.70
C VAL A 549 1.30 18.51 11.21
N TRP A 550 0.77 19.61 11.77
CA TRP A 550 0.69 19.82 13.22
C TRP A 550 -0.51 19.11 13.86
N ASN A 551 -1.64 19.00 13.16
CA ASN A 551 -2.96 18.51 13.60
C ASN A 551 -3.06 17.98 15.05
N GLY A 552 -3.47 18.87 15.96
CA GLY A 552 -3.71 18.56 17.37
C GLY A 552 -2.45 18.42 18.24
N GLY A 553 -1.26 18.63 17.66
CA GLY A 553 0.01 18.69 18.37
C GLY A 553 0.29 17.46 19.23
N GLN A 554 0.72 17.69 20.46
CA GLN A 554 0.99 16.64 21.45
C GLN A 554 -0.24 15.83 21.87
N ASN A 555 -1.45 16.35 21.62
CA ASN A 555 -2.71 15.65 21.87
C ASN A 555 -3.24 14.91 20.62
N GLY A 556 -2.67 15.19 19.45
CA GLY A 556 -3.06 14.65 18.16
C GLY A 556 -1.94 13.84 17.52
N VAL A 557 -1.56 14.23 16.29
CA VAL A 557 -0.64 13.46 15.42
C VAL A 557 0.74 13.27 16.06
N TRP A 558 1.19 14.17 16.93
CA TRP A 558 2.52 14.12 17.58
C TRP A 558 2.51 13.47 18.97
N LYS A 559 1.39 12.90 19.40
CA LYS A 559 1.26 12.25 20.70
C LYS A 559 2.36 11.21 20.95
N GLY A 560 3.03 11.32 22.09
CA GLY A 560 4.11 10.41 22.48
C GLY A 560 5.46 10.65 21.77
N THR A 561 5.54 11.64 20.88
CA THR A 561 6.80 12.15 20.33
C THR A 561 7.36 13.25 21.22
N SER A 562 8.69 13.44 21.24
CA SER A 562 9.28 14.54 22.01
C SER A 562 8.80 15.91 21.48
N LEU A 563 8.46 16.82 22.39
CA LEU A 563 8.03 18.18 22.03
C LEU A 563 9.07 18.90 21.15
N ALA A 564 10.36 18.71 21.42
CA ALA A 564 11.43 19.30 20.63
C ALA A 564 11.44 18.80 19.18
N THR A 565 11.15 17.52 18.95
CA THR A 565 11.05 16.94 17.61
C THR A 565 9.86 17.52 16.86
N GLU A 566 8.69 17.58 17.49
CA GLU A 566 7.50 18.20 16.90
C GLU A 566 7.80 19.66 16.50
N GLN A 567 8.25 20.47 17.46
CA GLN A 567 8.58 21.87 17.25
C GLN A 567 9.53 22.04 16.06
N ALA A 568 10.59 21.23 15.99
CA ALA A 568 11.56 21.32 14.90
C ALA A 568 10.96 20.97 13.53
N VAL A 569 10.21 19.87 13.40
CA VAL A 569 9.63 19.44 12.12
C VAL A 569 8.52 20.38 11.67
N VAL A 570 7.56 20.67 12.56
CA VAL A 570 6.42 21.54 12.26
C VAL A 570 6.90 22.95 11.89
N SER A 571 7.85 23.51 12.64
CA SER A 571 8.39 24.84 12.34
C SER A 571 9.16 24.87 11.02
N ALA A 572 9.95 23.83 10.73
CA ALA A 572 10.69 23.74 9.46
C ALA A 572 9.73 23.67 8.26
N PHE A 573 8.67 22.86 8.36
CA PHE A 573 7.67 22.77 7.30
C PHE A 573 6.86 24.06 7.16
N LEU A 574 6.36 24.62 8.26
CA LEU A 574 5.62 25.89 8.27
C LEU A 574 6.46 27.00 7.63
N SER A 575 7.75 27.09 7.95
CA SER A 575 8.64 28.07 7.33
C SER A 575 8.76 27.90 5.82
N ASN A 576 8.89 26.67 5.31
CA ASN A 576 8.93 26.38 3.87
C ASN A 576 7.62 26.68 3.17
N TRP A 577 6.52 26.22 3.76
CA TRP A 577 5.18 26.46 3.24
C TRP A 577 4.89 27.97 3.17
N MET A 578 5.27 28.73 4.20
CA MET A 578 5.08 30.18 4.22
C MET A 578 5.92 30.91 3.17
N ASP A 579 7.14 30.47 2.88
CA ASP A 579 7.96 31.03 1.79
C ASP A 579 7.26 30.93 0.44
N THR A 580 6.69 29.77 0.14
CA THR A 580 5.97 29.53 -1.11
C THR A 580 4.64 30.28 -1.12
N THR A 581 3.81 30.13 -0.08
CA THR A 581 2.51 30.79 0.03
C THR A 581 2.60 32.32 -0.08
N THR A 582 3.60 32.95 0.55
CA THR A 582 3.76 34.42 0.52
C THR A 582 4.53 34.94 -0.70
N SER A 583 5.06 34.05 -1.54
CA SER A 583 5.64 34.45 -2.83
C SER A 583 4.58 34.92 -3.84
N PHE A 584 3.31 34.54 -3.61
CA PHE A 584 2.19 34.93 -4.46
C PHE A 584 1.47 36.18 -3.92
N ASN A 585 1.04 37.06 -4.82
CA ASN A 585 0.21 38.20 -4.45
C ASN A 585 -1.12 37.70 -3.86
N ILE A 586 -1.53 38.26 -2.72
CA ILE A 586 -2.76 37.86 -2.03
C ILE A 586 -4.02 37.99 -2.90
N ASN A 587 -4.03 38.89 -3.88
CA ASN A 587 -5.14 39.10 -4.81
C ASN A 587 -5.19 38.05 -5.93
N SER A 588 -4.12 37.29 -6.14
CA SER A 588 -4.09 36.20 -7.12
C SER A 588 -4.70 34.90 -6.58
N TRP A 589 -4.80 34.76 -5.25
CA TRP A 589 -5.50 33.64 -4.61
C TRP A 589 -6.99 33.70 -4.96
N GLN A 590 -7.60 32.54 -5.19
CA GLN A 590 -9.03 32.45 -5.46
C GLN A 590 -9.81 32.44 -4.14
N ARG A 591 -10.75 33.40 -3.99
CA ARG A 591 -11.73 33.47 -2.89
C ARG A 591 -13.08 33.91 -3.43
N GLU A 592 -14.16 33.45 -2.81
CA GLU A 592 -15.52 33.86 -3.20
C GLU A 592 -15.65 35.39 -3.09
N GLY A 593 -16.34 36.02 -4.06
CA GLY A 593 -16.47 37.48 -4.11
C GLY A 593 -15.32 38.22 -4.81
N GLN A 594 -14.32 37.51 -5.35
CA GLN A 594 -13.31 38.10 -6.24
C GLN A 594 -13.59 37.75 -7.72
N ALA A 595 -13.12 38.59 -8.64
CA ALA A 595 -13.31 38.39 -10.09
C ALA A 595 -12.63 37.12 -10.65
N ASN A 596 -11.62 36.59 -9.95
CA ASN A 596 -10.88 35.38 -10.29
C ASN A 596 -11.39 34.11 -9.58
N ALA A 597 -12.53 34.18 -8.89
CA ALA A 597 -13.15 33.04 -8.22
C ALA A 597 -13.63 31.97 -9.23
N VAL A 598 -13.32 30.70 -8.97
CA VAL A 598 -13.85 29.56 -9.76
C VAL A 598 -14.93 28.84 -8.94
N SER A 599 -16.07 28.58 -9.58
CA SER A 599 -17.20 27.87 -8.97
C SER A 599 -16.79 26.49 -8.43
N GLY A 600 -17.19 26.16 -7.20
CA GLY A 600 -16.90 24.87 -6.53
C GLY A 600 -15.73 24.92 -5.55
N GLU A 601 -14.73 25.77 -5.79
CA GLU A 601 -13.49 25.85 -4.98
C GLU A 601 -13.49 27.02 -3.99
N THR A 602 -14.46 27.93 -4.13
CA THR A 602 -14.64 29.09 -3.26
C THR A 602 -15.73 28.93 -2.23
N THR A 603 -16.51 27.85 -2.29
CA THR A 603 -17.57 27.62 -1.30
C THR A 603 -16.97 27.11 -0.01
N CYS A 604 -17.31 27.76 1.11
CA CYS A 604 -16.87 27.34 2.45
C CYS A 604 -17.37 25.95 2.89
N PHE A 605 -18.13 25.25 2.04
CA PHE A 605 -18.86 24.02 2.37
C PHE A 605 -18.32 22.77 1.65
N TRP A 606 -17.71 22.89 0.47
CA TRP A 606 -17.38 21.72 -0.36
C TRP A 606 -15.99 21.11 -0.07
N SER A 607 -15.00 21.92 0.31
CA SER A 607 -13.71 21.43 0.81
C SER A 607 -13.34 22.16 2.10
N MET A 608 -13.28 21.41 3.21
CA MET A 608 -12.94 21.88 4.56
C MET A 608 -11.59 22.63 4.62
N ARG A 609 -10.76 22.55 3.57
CA ARG A 609 -9.43 23.16 3.52
C ARG A 609 -9.28 24.28 2.47
N SER A 610 -10.35 24.70 1.79
CA SER A 610 -10.28 25.79 0.80
C SER A 610 -10.35 27.19 1.44
N LEU A 611 -9.91 28.20 0.68
CA LEU A 611 -10.08 29.60 1.07
C LEU A 611 -11.56 30.01 0.89
N CYS A 612 -12.13 30.60 1.93
CA CYS A 612 -13.51 31.10 1.96
C CYS A 612 -13.67 32.45 1.23
N ALA A 613 -14.91 32.98 1.23
CA ALA A 613 -15.25 34.31 0.75
C ALA A 613 -14.32 35.43 1.25
N ILE A 614 -14.01 36.41 0.42
CA ILE A 614 -13.04 37.48 0.74
C ILE A 614 -13.40 38.29 2.00
N ASN A 615 -14.70 38.40 2.30
CA ASN A 615 -15.22 39.08 3.49
C ASN A 615 -15.47 38.12 4.68
N TYR A 616 -14.92 36.90 4.64
CA TYR A 616 -15.11 35.89 5.67
C TYR A 616 -14.63 36.38 7.04
N VAL A 617 -15.43 36.09 8.06
CA VAL A 617 -15.10 36.25 9.47
C VAL A 617 -15.25 34.89 10.13
N HIS A 618 -14.32 34.54 11.02
CA HIS A 618 -14.36 33.24 11.69
C HIS A 618 -15.71 33.06 12.43
N ALA A 619 -16.26 31.84 12.38
CA ALA A 619 -17.55 31.47 12.99
C ALA A 619 -18.84 32.10 12.41
N THR A 620 -18.82 32.77 11.25
CA THR A 620 -20.03 33.40 10.68
C THR A 620 -20.84 32.55 9.69
N LEU A 621 -20.52 31.27 9.49
CA LEU A 621 -21.32 30.41 8.59
C LEU A 621 -22.52 29.81 9.32
N SER A 622 -23.72 30.05 8.78
CA SER A 622 -24.92 29.30 9.15
C SER A 622 -24.94 27.96 8.41
N GLY A 623 -25.05 26.83 9.12
CA GLY A 623 -25.34 25.52 8.47
C GLY A 623 -24.38 24.37 8.75
N GLY A 624 -23.38 24.51 9.63
CA GLY A 624 -22.87 23.36 10.38
C GLY A 624 -21.71 22.55 9.81
N THR A 625 -20.68 23.17 9.21
CA THR A 625 -19.34 22.55 9.26
C THR A 625 -18.34 23.54 9.87
N VAL A 626 -17.68 23.10 10.94
CA VAL A 626 -16.92 23.93 11.89
C VAL A 626 -15.47 24.16 11.42
N GLU A 627 -15.10 23.80 10.19
CA GLU A 627 -13.68 23.69 9.81
C GLU A 627 -13.46 24.04 8.34
N ASN A 628 -13.58 25.33 7.97
CA ASN A 628 -12.86 25.85 6.79
C ASN A 628 -11.44 26.28 7.21
N PHE A 629 -10.51 26.38 6.26
CA PHE A 629 -9.11 26.71 6.57
C PHE A 629 -8.94 27.99 7.42
N PRO A 630 -9.64 29.13 7.15
CA PRO A 630 -9.53 30.32 8.00
C PRO A 630 -9.95 30.06 9.46
N THR A 631 -11.10 29.42 9.68
CA THR A 631 -11.58 29.08 11.03
C THR A 631 -10.68 28.06 11.72
N TRP A 632 -10.22 27.04 10.98
CA TRP A 632 -9.28 26.06 11.49
C TRP A 632 -8.02 26.77 11.98
N THR A 633 -7.43 27.64 11.15
CA THR A 633 -6.21 28.36 11.52
C THR A 633 -6.42 29.29 12.71
N TRP A 634 -7.56 30.00 12.78
CA TRP A 634 -7.91 30.84 13.93
C TRP A 634 -7.87 30.05 15.25
N ASN A 635 -8.47 28.86 15.25
CA ASN A 635 -8.55 28.00 16.44
C ASN A 635 -7.20 27.34 16.79
N GLN A 636 -6.34 27.06 15.80
CA GLN A 636 -5.08 26.35 16.03
C GLN A 636 -3.89 27.25 16.35
N ILE A 637 -3.86 28.52 15.89
CA ILE A 637 -2.74 29.43 16.18
C ILE A 637 -2.42 29.53 17.69
N PRO A 638 -3.39 29.76 18.59
CA PRO A 638 -3.10 29.85 20.03
C PRO A 638 -2.52 28.55 20.59
N GLN A 639 -2.94 27.40 20.07
CA GLN A 639 -2.47 26.09 20.51
C GLN A 639 -1.04 25.83 20.03
N MET A 640 -0.74 26.11 18.76
CA MET A 640 0.62 26.04 18.20
C MET A 640 1.59 26.96 18.97
N GLN A 641 1.14 28.16 19.35
CA GLN A 641 1.95 29.07 20.18
C GLN A 641 2.20 28.50 21.58
N ALA A 642 1.16 27.93 22.22
CA ALA A 642 1.28 27.32 23.54
C ALA A 642 2.24 26.12 23.55
N GLU A 643 2.31 25.37 22.45
CA GLU A 643 3.25 24.27 22.25
C GLU A 643 4.64 24.73 21.77
N GLY A 644 4.86 26.03 21.58
CA GLY A 644 6.18 26.59 21.24
C GLY A 644 6.62 26.35 19.80
N ILE A 645 5.67 26.17 18.86
CA ILE A 645 5.98 26.22 17.43
C ILE A 645 6.56 27.60 17.07
N ASP A 646 7.49 27.67 16.11
CA ASP A 646 8.23 28.89 15.75
C ASP A 646 7.29 30.10 15.58
N LYS A 647 7.35 30.96 16.60
CA LYS A 647 6.54 32.15 16.74
C LYS A 647 6.67 33.11 15.57
N VAL A 648 7.85 33.22 14.95
CA VAL A 648 8.05 34.09 13.80
C VAL A 648 7.17 33.60 12.64
N GLN A 649 7.14 32.29 12.40
CA GLN A 649 6.35 31.72 11.32
C GLN A 649 4.85 31.69 11.65
N VAL A 650 4.47 31.45 12.91
CA VAL A 650 3.06 31.51 13.33
C VAL A 650 2.51 32.93 13.20
N ASN A 651 3.27 33.96 13.63
CA ASN A 651 2.89 35.36 13.44
C ASN A 651 2.82 35.74 11.96
N ARG A 652 3.72 35.19 11.11
CA ARG A 652 3.68 35.37 9.66
C ARG A 652 2.41 34.77 9.04
N LEU A 653 1.98 33.59 9.50
CA LEU A 653 0.73 32.95 9.08
C LEU A 653 -0.50 33.80 9.47
N ALA A 654 -0.56 34.28 10.72
CA ALA A 654 -1.62 35.17 11.19
C ALA A 654 -1.69 36.48 10.38
N THR A 655 -0.53 37.07 10.07
CA THR A 655 -0.43 38.30 9.27
C THR A 655 -0.89 38.08 7.83
N TRP A 656 -0.52 36.95 7.21
CA TRP A 656 -0.99 36.59 5.88
C TRP A 656 -2.51 36.39 5.85
N LEU A 657 -3.07 35.70 6.86
CA LEU A 657 -4.52 35.55 7.02
C LEU A 657 -5.25 36.88 7.26
N ASN A 658 -4.67 37.80 8.04
CA ASN A 658 -5.26 39.13 8.20
C ASN A 658 -5.29 39.91 6.89
N THR A 659 -4.28 39.71 6.03
CA THR A 659 -4.26 40.31 4.70
C THR A 659 -5.32 39.66 3.80
N ALA A 660 -5.50 38.34 3.91
CA ALA A 660 -6.53 37.60 3.20
C ALA A 660 -7.95 37.98 3.63
N TYR A 661 -8.13 38.28 4.92
CA TYR A 661 -9.42 38.54 5.57
C TYR A 661 -9.31 39.71 6.57
N PRO A 662 -9.32 40.97 6.10
CA PRO A 662 -9.15 42.15 6.96
C PRO A 662 -10.22 42.26 8.07
N SER A 663 -11.44 41.80 7.80
CA SER A 663 -12.54 41.77 8.78
C SER A 663 -12.41 40.66 9.83
N GLY A 664 -11.50 39.71 9.64
CA GLY A 664 -11.32 38.54 10.50
C GLY A 664 -10.46 38.77 11.75
N ASN A 665 -9.84 39.95 11.91
CA ASN A 665 -9.05 40.35 13.09
C ASN A 665 -7.92 39.38 13.50
N TYR A 666 -7.25 38.72 12.55
CA TYR A 666 -6.17 37.75 12.84
C TYR A 666 -4.94 38.37 13.51
N LEU A 667 -4.74 39.69 13.41
CA LEU A 667 -3.66 40.39 14.15
C LEU A 667 -3.83 40.31 15.67
N SER A 668 -5.04 40.07 16.17
CA SER A 668 -5.26 39.87 17.62
C SER A 668 -4.62 38.58 18.17
N LEU A 669 -4.24 37.65 17.29
CA LEU A 669 -3.57 36.40 17.65
C LEU A 669 -2.04 36.54 17.75
N LEU A 670 -1.48 37.70 17.43
CA LEU A 670 -0.04 37.92 17.51
C LEU A 670 0.40 37.91 18.97
N GLN A 671 1.46 37.16 19.26
CA GLN A 671 2.16 37.23 20.53
C GLN A 671 3.43 38.08 20.40
N ASN A 672 3.66 38.96 21.38
CA ASN A 672 4.85 39.82 21.50
C ASN A 672 6.08 39.04 21.85
#